data_AF-A0A7J8J8M7-F1
#
_entry.id   AF-A0A7J8J8M7-F1
#
_cell.length_a   1.000
_cell.length_b   1.000
_cell.length_c   1.000
_cell.angle_alpha   90.00
_cell.angle_beta   90.00
_cell.angle_gamma   90.00
#
_symmetry.space_group_name_H-M   'P 1'
#
loop_
_entity.id
_entity.type
_entity.pdbx_description
1 polymer ?
#
loop_
_entity_poly.entity_id
_entity_poly.type
_entity_poly.pdbx_seq_one_letter_code
_entity_poly.pdbx_strand_id
1 'polypeptide(L)'
;MAPWSPFGSHLLLLLWLLCPPLPPVQYEAEPAPSAFPVEAQVGLGMGAAVLTAAVLLLTLMYRHKSKQALRDYQKVLVQLENLEIGVGDQCRKEFTDLMTEMTDLSSDLEASGIPFLDYRTYTERVFFPGHGGCPLQPVFEGPGEEGHRVPVRQGLTQLSNLLNSKLFLLTLIHTLEEQPSFSQRDRCHVASLLSLALHSKLEYLTDIMRTLLGDLAAHYVHKNPKLMLRRTETMVEKLLTNWLSICLYTFLREVAGEPLYMLLRAIQYQVDKGPVDAVTGKAKRTLNDSRLLREDVEFRPLTLMVLVGPGAGGAAGSSMTQHVPARVLDTDTITQVKEKVLDQVYKGTPFSQRPSVHTLDLEWRSGLAGHLTLSDEDLTSVTQNHWKRLNTLQHYKVPDGATVRLIPQLHNGGAISQRLSQSCPSGESIPMLEDGEEGGVRLWHLVKGTDEPEGNKVRRSSLRERERERARAKAIPEIYLTRLLSMKGTLQKFVDDTFQAILSVNRPVPIAIKYLFDFLDELAEKHGIEDPETLHIWKTNSLLLRFWVNTLKNPQLIFDIRVSDNVDAILAVIAQTFIDSCTISEHKVGRDSPVNKLLYAREIPRYKQMVERYYSDIRQSSPASYQEMNSALAELSGNYTSAPHCLEALQELYNHIHRYYDQIINALEEDPVSQKMQLACRLQQIAALVENKVTDL
;
A
#
# COMPACT_ATOMS: atom_id res chain seq x y z
N MET A 1 18.47 -3.72 34.17
CA MET A 1 19.62 -2.86 34.52
C MET A 1 20.32 -2.56 33.22
N ALA A 2 20.26 -1.31 32.75
CA ALA A 2 21.00 -0.83 31.59
C ALA A 2 21.82 0.39 32.04
N PRO A 3 23.07 0.55 31.60
CA PRO A 3 23.98 1.60 32.05
C PRO A 3 23.68 2.92 31.34
N TRP A 4 23.80 4.03 32.07
CA TRP A 4 23.71 5.38 31.52
C TRP A 4 25.08 5.84 31.01
N SER A 5 25.10 6.54 29.88
CA SER A 5 26.27 7.14 29.24
C SER A 5 26.69 8.48 29.89
N PRO A 6 27.92 8.97 29.64
CA PRO A 6 28.56 10.04 30.40
C PRO A 6 28.37 11.41 29.72
N PHE A 7 27.48 12.26 30.24
CA PHE A 7 27.28 13.63 29.75
C PHE A 7 27.82 14.73 30.70
N GLY A 8 28.49 14.37 31.79
CA GLY A 8 28.97 15.33 32.80
C GLY A 8 30.35 15.95 32.53
N SER A 9 31.17 15.35 31.67
CA SER A 9 32.61 15.65 31.59
C SER A 9 33.00 16.75 30.59
N HIS A 10 32.14 17.10 29.62
CA HIS A 10 32.47 18.10 28.59
C HIS A 10 32.18 19.55 29.00
N LEU A 11 31.33 19.80 30.00
CA LEU A 11 31.01 21.16 30.46
C LEU A 11 32.14 21.77 31.31
N LEU A 12 32.97 20.94 31.94
CA LEU A 12 34.06 21.37 32.81
C LEU A 12 35.33 21.78 32.05
N LEU A 13 35.55 21.26 30.83
CA LEU A 13 36.72 21.62 30.03
C LEU A 13 36.61 23.00 29.36
N LEU A 14 35.39 23.46 29.05
CA LEU A 14 35.14 24.77 28.44
C LEU A 14 35.36 25.95 29.40
N LEU A 15 35.23 25.72 30.70
CA LEU A 15 35.47 26.74 31.74
C LEU A 15 36.95 26.94 32.06
N TRP A 16 37.84 26.04 31.61
CA TRP A 16 39.27 26.09 31.94
C TRP A 16 40.14 26.88 30.93
N LEU A 17 39.60 27.26 29.76
CA LEU A 17 40.35 27.92 28.68
C LEU A 17 40.23 29.46 28.65
N LEU A 18 39.52 30.08 29.60
CA LEU A 18 39.13 31.50 29.53
C LEU A 18 39.72 32.44 30.60
N CYS A 19 40.75 32.06 31.37
CA CYS A 19 41.37 32.96 32.36
C CYS A 19 42.87 33.24 32.09
N PRO A 20 43.29 34.51 31.94
CA PRO A 20 44.70 34.91 31.86
C PRO A 20 45.37 35.02 33.26
N PRO A 21 46.71 35.05 33.36
CA PRO A 21 47.44 34.95 34.63
C PRO A 21 47.63 36.32 35.31
N LEU A 22 47.55 36.35 36.65
CA LEU A 22 48.00 37.48 37.48
C LEU A 22 49.10 37.02 38.46
N PRO A 23 50.05 37.92 38.83
CA PRO A 23 51.35 37.58 39.42
C PRO A 23 51.30 37.34 40.94
N PRO A 24 52.40 36.85 41.57
CA PRO A 24 52.37 36.26 42.90
C PRO A 24 52.62 37.28 44.00
N VAL A 25 51.97 37.14 45.16
CA VAL A 25 52.38 37.78 46.41
C VAL A 25 52.33 36.77 47.54
N GLN A 26 53.41 36.78 48.33
CA GLN A 26 53.81 35.82 49.36
C GLN A 26 52.94 35.83 50.61
N TYR A 27 52.95 34.67 51.29
CA TYR A 27 52.25 34.36 52.54
C TYR A 27 52.89 35.03 53.77
N GLU A 28 52.04 35.57 54.65
CA GLU A 28 52.25 35.62 56.11
C GLU A 28 51.07 34.88 56.77
N ALA A 29 51.37 34.04 57.76
CA ALA A 29 50.44 33.06 58.32
C ALA A 29 49.80 33.52 59.64
N GLU A 30 48.47 33.66 59.66
CA GLU A 30 47.54 33.51 60.80
C GLU A 30 46.09 33.40 60.25
N PRO A 31 45.11 32.88 61.01
CA PRO A 31 44.89 31.49 61.45
C PRO A 31 43.74 30.82 60.64
N ALA A 32 43.48 29.53 60.91
CA ALA A 32 42.55 28.61 60.23
C ALA A 32 41.29 29.23 59.56
N PRO A 33 40.90 28.78 58.34
CA PRO A 33 39.74 29.32 57.64
C PRO A 33 38.50 29.16 58.51
N SER A 34 37.81 30.29 58.74
CA SER A 34 36.51 30.35 59.41
C SER A 34 35.63 29.23 58.88
N ALA A 35 35.27 28.29 59.76
CA ALA A 35 34.36 27.21 59.44
C ALA A 35 33.17 27.78 58.68
N PHE A 36 32.87 27.20 57.50
CA PHE A 36 31.69 27.53 56.72
C PHE A 36 30.51 27.65 57.68
N PRO A 37 29.77 28.77 57.73
CA PRO A 37 28.78 29.01 58.77
C PRO A 37 27.82 27.83 58.82
N VAL A 38 27.64 27.27 60.01
CA VAL A 38 26.89 26.02 60.21
C VAL A 38 25.47 26.17 59.65
N GLU A 39 24.90 27.39 59.70
CA GLU A 39 23.60 27.68 59.10
C GLU A 39 23.57 27.51 57.57
N ALA A 40 24.64 27.88 56.86
CA ALA A 40 24.74 27.73 55.40
C ALA A 40 24.96 26.26 54.99
N GLN A 41 25.74 25.50 55.76
CA GLN A 41 25.90 24.05 55.52
C GLN A 41 24.60 23.28 55.78
N VAL A 42 23.85 23.65 56.83
CA VAL A 42 22.52 23.09 57.12
C VAL A 42 21.52 23.47 56.05
N GLY A 43 21.54 24.71 55.56
CA GLY A 43 20.68 25.17 54.46
C GLY A 43 20.93 24.44 53.14
N LEU A 44 22.21 24.22 52.79
CA LEU A 44 22.59 23.48 51.58
C LEU A 44 22.22 22.00 51.67
N GLY A 45 22.45 21.38 52.83
CA GLY A 45 22.06 20.00 53.11
C GLY A 45 20.54 19.78 53.07
N MET A 46 19.77 20.73 53.63
CA MET A 46 18.31 20.69 53.59
C MET A 46 17.77 20.88 52.16
N GLY A 47 18.36 21.79 51.37
CA GLY A 47 17.99 21.98 49.96
C GLY A 47 18.26 20.73 49.11
N ALA A 48 19.42 20.10 49.29
CA ALA A 48 19.75 18.84 48.62
C ALA A 48 18.82 17.69 49.04
N ALA A 49 18.47 17.59 50.32
CA ALA A 49 17.53 16.59 50.83
C ALA A 49 16.11 16.75 50.24
N VAL A 50 15.62 17.98 50.12
CA VAL A 50 14.32 18.26 49.49
C VAL A 50 14.32 17.92 48.00
N LEU A 51 15.38 18.28 47.27
CA LEU A 51 15.47 18.01 45.84
C LEU A 51 15.59 16.51 45.54
N THR A 52 16.38 15.78 46.33
CA THR A 52 16.45 14.31 46.25
C THR A 52 15.12 13.64 46.60
N ALA A 53 14.42 14.10 47.64
CA ALA A 53 13.09 13.62 47.99
C ALA A 53 12.05 13.89 46.87
N ALA A 54 12.10 15.05 46.22
CA ALA A 54 11.22 15.39 45.10
C ALA A 54 11.49 14.49 43.87
N VAL A 55 12.76 14.24 43.53
CA VAL A 55 13.13 13.31 42.45
C VAL A 55 12.71 11.87 42.77
N LEU A 56 12.85 11.43 44.03
CA LEU A 56 12.36 10.14 44.49
C LEU A 56 10.82 10.03 44.39
N LEU A 57 10.08 11.07 44.79
CA LEU A 57 8.63 11.10 44.63
C LEU A 57 8.22 11.06 43.15
N LEU A 58 8.85 11.85 42.29
CA LEU A 58 8.58 11.86 40.85
C LEU A 58 8.87 10.49 40.20
N THR A 59 9.97 9.84 40.55
CA THR A 59 10.31 8.51 40.05
C THR A 59 9.37 7.43 40.59
N LEU A 60 8.93 7.52 41.85
CA LEU A 60 7.91 6.62 42.42
C LEU A 60 6.55 6.83 41.77
N MET A 61 6.12 8.07 41.56
CA MET A 61 4.89 8.40 40.83
C MET A 61 4.94 7.91 39.38
N TYR A 62 6.06 8.11 38.70
CA TYR A 62 6.27 7.60 37.34
C TYR A 62 6.23 6.07 37.30
N ARG A 63 6.91 5.40 38.25
CA ARG A 63 6.85 3.93 38.37
C ARG A 63 5.46 3.42 38.71
N HIS A 64 4.72 4.11 39.57
CA HIS A 64 3.35 3.74 39.92
C HIS A 64 2.41 3.90 38.72
N LYS A 65 2.49 5.04 38.03
CA LYS A 65 1.72 5.31 36.80
C LYS A 65 2.07 4.34 35.68
N SER A 66 3.35 4.02 35.50
CA SER A 66 3.83 3.02 34.53
C SER A 66 3.33 1.61 34.86
N LYS A 67 3.42 1.19 36.13
CA LYS A 67 2.86 -0.09 36.60
C LYS A 67 1.35 -0.15 36.43
N GLN A 68 0.64 0.95 36.69
CA GLN A 68 -0.81 1.04 36.49
C GLN A 68 -1.17 0.90 35.00
N ALA A 69 -0.49 1.64 34.12
CA ALA A 69 -0.67 1.54 32.68
C ALA A 69 -0.39 0.12 32.15
N LEU A 70 0.66 -0.55 32.66
CA LEU A 70 0.97 -1.93 32.29
C LEU A 70 -0.11 -2.92 32.77
N ARG A 71 -0.64 -2.74 33.98
CA ARG A 71 -1.77 -3.57 34.47
C ARG A 71 -3.02 -3.38 33.62
N ASP A 72 -3.31 -2.15 33.24
CA ASP A 72 -4.48 -1.86 32.40
C ASP A 72 -4.30 -2.43 30.98
N TYR A 73 -3.09 -2.36 30.42
CA TYR A 73 -2.70 -3.06 29.20
C TYR A 73 -2.93 -4.58 29.31
N GLN A 74 -2.43 -5.21 30.36
CA GLN A 74 -2.60 -6.65 30.59
C GLN A 74 -4.06 -7.05 30.75
N LYS A 75 -4.87 -6.25 31.45
CA LYS A 75 -6.31 -6.49 31.58
C LYS A 75 -7.01 -6.47 30.21
N VAL A 76 -6.69 -5.52 29.34
CA VAL A 76 -7.27 -5.45 27.99
C VAL A 76 -6.92 -6.69 27.18
N LEU A 77 -5.66 -7.15 27.23
CA LEU A 77 -5.26 -8.37 26.53
C LEU A 77 -5.95 -9.62 27.04
N VAL A 78 -6.09 -9.78 28.36
CA VAL A 78 -6.81 -10.93 28.95
C VAL A 78 -8.30 -10.89 28.61
N GLN A 79 -8.92 -9.71 28.59
CA GLN A 79 -10.30 -9.57 28.12
C GLN A 79 -10.43 -9.99 26.65
N LEU A 80 -9.51 -9.56 25.79
CA LEU A 80 -9.48 -9.96 24.39
C LEU A 80 -9.29 -11.47 24.24
N GLU A 81 -8.39 -12.07 25.02
CA GLU A 81 -8.15 -13.51 25.04
C GLU A 81 -9.39 -14.30 25.46
N ASN A 82 -10.12 -13.85 26.49
CA ASN A 82 -11.36 -14.49 26.89
C ASN A 82 -12.42 -14.46 25.78
N LEU A 83 -12.51 -13.35 25.04
CA LEU A 83 -13.41 -13.24 23.88
C LEU A 83 -12.96 -14.13 22.72
N GLU A 84 -11.65 -14.21 22.44
CA GLU A 84 -11.08 -15.11 21.44
C GLU A 84 -11.34 -16.57 21.77
N ILE A 85 -11.19 -16.98 23.03
CA ILE A 85 -11.52 -18.33 23.50
C ILE A 85 -13.03 -18.58 23.31
N GLY A 86 -13.88 -17.62 23.64
CA GLY A 86 -15.33 -17.73 23.46
C GLY A 86 -15.77 -17.92 22.01
N VAL A 87 -15.04 -17.33 21.05
CA VAL A 87 -15.30 -17.48 19.60
C VAL A 87 -14.49 -18.63 18.98
N GLY A 88 -13.54 -19.20 19.72
CA GLY A 88 -12.57 -20.16 19.21
C GLY A 88 -13.21 -21.39 18.56
N ASP A 89 -14.29 -21.92 19.13
CA ASP A 89 -14.99 -23.10 18.61
C ASP A 89 -15.66 -22.80 17.26
N GLN A 90 -16.33 -21.65 17.17
CA GLN A 90 -16.93 -21.16 15.93
C GLN A 90 -15.86 -20.91 14.86
N CYS A 91 -14.77 -20.26 15.25
CA CYS A 91 -13.62 -20.01 14.38
C CYS A 91 -13.02 -21.32 13.83
N ARG A 92 -12.84 -22.34 14.66
CA ARG A 92 -12.30 -23.64 14.21
C ARG A 92 -13.23 -24.31 13.20
N LYS A 93 -14.55 -24.28 13.43
CA LYS A 93 -15.53 -24.81 12.48
C LYS A 93 -15.49 -24.05 11.16
N GLU A 94 -15.53 -22.73 11.20
CA GLU A 94 -15.49 -21.88 10.00
C GLU A 94 -14.15 -22.01 9.25
N PHE A 95 -13.07 -22.25 9.97
CA PHE A 95 -11.76 -22.54 9.41
C PHE A 95 -11.71 -23.89 8.70
N THR A 96 -12.32 -24.94 9.28
CA THR A 96 -12.43 -26.23 8.59
C THR A 96 -13.23 -26.11 7.30
N ASP A 97 -14.39 -25.44 7.32
CA ASP A 97 -15.17 -25.15 6.11
C ASP A 97 -14.32 -24.42 5.06
N LEU A 98 -13.57 -23.40 5.49
CA LEU A 98 -12.70 -22.61 4.61
C LEU A 98 -11.58 -23.49 4.02
N MET A 99 -10.96 -24.35 4.81
CA MET A 99 -9.88 -25.23 4.36
C MET A 99 -10.36 -26.22 3.31
N THR A 100 -11.58 -26.76 3.42
CA THR A 100 -12.17 -27.61 2.37
C THR A 100 -12.27 -26.85 1.05
N GLU A 101 -12.83 -25.65 1.07
CA GLU A 101 -12.99 -24.82 -0.13
C GLU A 101 -11.65 -24.35 -0.71
N MET A 102 -10.66 -24.07 0.15
CA MET A 102 -9.32 -23.72 -0.29
C MET A 102 -8.58 -24.92 -0.89
N THR A 103 -8.86 -26.14 -0.43
CA THR A 103 -8.31 -27.37 -1.03
C THR A 103 -8.90 -27.62 -2.40
N ASP A 104 -10.21 -27.44 -2.55
CA ASP A 104 -10.90 -27.51 -3.85
C ASP A 104 -10.37 -26.42 -4.81
N LEU A 105 -10.13 -25.22 -4.30
CA LEU A 105 -9.50 -24.15 -5.07
C LEU A 105 -8.07 -24.50 -5.49
N SER A 106 -7.24 -25.06 -4.60
CA SER A 106 -5.87 -25.49 -4.94
C SER A 106 -5.88 -26.55 -6.04
N SER A 107 -6.78 -27.53 -5.95
CA SER A 107 -7.04 -28.51 -7.02
C SER A 107 -7.33 -27.83 -8.37
N ASP A 108 -8.21 -26.83 -8.39
CA ASP A 108 -8.55 -26.13 -9.63
C ASP A 108 -7.41 -25.25 -10.15
N LEU A 109 -6.57 -24.72 -9.25
CA LEU A 109 -5.37 -23.95 -9.60
C LEU A 109 -4.26 -24.82 -10.18
N GLU A 110 -4.19 -26.12 -9.85
CA GLU A 110 -3.26 -27.03 -10.52
C GLU A 110 -3.56 -27.15 -12.02
N ALA A 111 -4.84 -27.04 -12.41
CA ALA A 111 -5.27 -27.09 -13.81
C ALA A 111 -5.22 -25.71 -14.51
N SER A 112 -5.65 -24.64 -13.83
CA SER A 112 -5.81 -23.30 -14.43
C SER A 112 -4.63 -22.35 -14.18
N GLY A 113 -3.83 -22.60 -13.15
CA GLY A 113 -2.78 -21.69 -12.68
C GLY A 113 -3.33 -20.48 -11.92
N ILE A 114 -2.46 -19.86 -11.12
CA ILE A 114 -2.76 -18.55 -10.52
C ILE A 114 -2.73 -17.49 -11.64
N PRO A 115 -3.72 -16.58 -11.71
CA PRO A 115 -3.82 -15.57 -12.77
C PRO A 115 -2.83 -14.42 -12.54
N PHE A 116 -1.52 -14.71 -12.58
CA PHE A 116 -0.48 -13.71 -12.58
C PHE A 116 -0.56 -12.85 -13.83
N LEU A 117 -0.40 -11.54 -13.66
CA LEU A 117 -0.16 -10.63 -14.78
C LEU A 117 1.18 -10.97 -15.42
N ASP A 118 1.26 -10.77 -16.74
CA ASP A 118 2.53 -10.82 -17.43
C ASP A 118 3.44 -9.69 -16.96
N TYR A 119 4.75 -9.88 -17.11
CA TYR A 119 5.75 -8.95 -16.61
C TYR A 119 5.54 -7.52 -17.12
N ARG A 120 5.13 -7.37 -18.38
CA ARG A 120 4.91 -6.08 -19.00
C ARG A 120 3.73 -5.37 -18.34
N THR A 121 2.58 -6.02 -18.22
CA THR A 121 1.42 -5.41 -17.53
C THR A 121 1.72 -5.10 -16.07
N TYR A 122 2.47 -5.98 -15.38
CA TYR A 122 2.92 -5.75 -14.00
C TYR A 122 3.79 -4.48 -13.90
N THR A 123 4.83 -4.34 -14.74
CA THR A 123 5.71 -3.17 -14.69
C THR A 123 4.99 -1.88 -15.06
N GLU A 124 4.13 -1.91 -16.08
CA GLU A 124 3.30 -0.75 -16.47
C GLU A 124 2.43 -0.27 -15.28
N ARG A 125 1.73 -1.18 -14.60
CA ARG A 125 0.87 -0.85 -13.44
C ARG A 125 1.66 -0.32 -12.24
N VAL A 126 2.86 -0.85 -11.99
CA VAL A 126 3.73 -0.41 -10.89
C VAL A 126 4.38 0.94 -11.18
N PHE A 127 4.83 1.15 -12.42
CA PHE A 127 5.54 2.36 -12.82
C PHE A 127 4.55 3.53 -12.95
N PHE A 128 3.34 3.27 -13.44
CA PHE A 128 2.32 4.28 -13.72
C PHE A 128 0.96 3.93 -13.09
N PRO A 129 0.86 3.94 -11.74
CA PRO A 129 -0.40 3.64 -11.06
C PRO A 129 -1.51 4.65 -11.41
N GLY A 130 -2.75 4.17 -11.57
CA GLY A 130 -3.93 5.01 -11.81
C GLY A 130 -4.29 5.25 -13.28
N HIS A 131 -3.47 4.80 -14.23
CA HIS A 131 -3.82 4.79 -15.65
C HIS A 131 -4.37 3.39 -15.95
N GLY A 132 -5.64 3.27 -16.36
CA GLY A 132 -6.31 2.00 -16.67
C GLY A 132 -5.79 1.29 -17.93
N GLY A 133 -4.51 1.48 -18.24
CA GLY A 133 -3.78 1.10 -19.45
C GLY A 133 -2.43 1.82 -19.49
N CYS A 134 -1.57 1.45 -20.45
CA CYS A 134 -0.28 2.11 -20.66
C CYS A 134 -0.51 3.61 -20.94
N PRO A 135 0.10 4.55 -20.19
CA PRO A 135 0.07 5.98 -20.53
C PRO A 135 0.71 6.28 -21.88
N LEU A 136 1.62 5.40 -22.29
CA LEU A 136 2.26 5.37 -23.60
C LEU A 136 1.30 4.64 -24.55
N GLN A 137 0.19 5.28 -24.89
CA GLN A 137 -0.55 4.89 -26.09
C GLN A 137 0.17 5.51 -27.28
N PRO A 138 0.44 4.74 -28.36
CA PRO A 138 0.83 5.36 -29.61
C PRO A 138 -0.30 6.28 -30.03
N VAL A 139 -0.02 7.57 -30.15
CA VAL A 139 -0.92 8.55 -30.77
C VAL A 139 -1.43 7.91 -32.06
N PHE A 140 -2.74 7.77 -32.23
CA PHE A 140 -3.34 7.14 -33.39
C PHE A 140 -2.98 8.00 -34.62
N GLU A 141 -1.96 7.57 -35.37
CA GLU A 141 -1.37 8.32 -36.49
C GLU A 141 -2.32 8.33 -37.69
N GLY A 142 -2.62 9.53 -38.20
CA GLY A 142 -3.23 9.70 -39.51
C GLY A 142 -2.23 9.38 -40.63
N PRO A 143 -2.70 9.01 -41.84
CA PRO A 143 -1.80 8.70 -42.96
C PRO A 143 -1.18 10.01 -43.49
N GLY A 144 0.06 10.32 -43.06
CA GLY A 144 0.78 11.54 -43.47
C GLY A 144 2.08 11.89 -42.73
N GLU A 145 2.42 11.23 -41.60
CA GLU A 145 3.54 11.62 -40.72
C GLU A 145 4.85 10.81 -40.90
N GLU A 146 5.01 10.02 -41.97
CA GLU A 146 6.22 9.19 -42.19
C GLU A 146 7.54 10.02 -42.24
N GLY A 147 7.50 11.25 -42.78
CA GLY A 147 8.69 12.11 -42.92
C GLY A 147 9.19 12.74 -41.62
N HIS A 148 8.30 13.00 -40.67
CA HIS A 148 8.65 13.57 -39.35
C HIS A 148 9.20 12.50 -38.38
N ARG A 149 8.88 11.22 -38.64
CA ARG A 149 9.25 10.10 -37.77
C ARG A 149 10.74 9.78 -37.76
N VAL A 150 11.42 9.93 -38.88
CA VAL A 150 12.84 9.57 -39.03
C VAL A 150 13.76 10.48 -38.20
N PRO A 151 13.69 11.83 -38.32
CA PRO A 151 14.54 12.72 -37.52
C PRO A 151 14.23 12.64 -36.02
N VAL A 152 12.95 12.52 -35.63
CA VAL A 152 12.54 12.35 -34.23
C VAL A 152 13.11 11.06 -33.66
N ARG A 153 12.96 9.91 -34.34
CA ARG A 153 13.53 8.63 -33.88
C ARG A 153 15.06 8.69 -33.78
N GLN A 154 15.72 9.39 -34.70
CA GLN A 154 17.17 9.61 -34.64
C GLN A 154 17.55 10.46 -33.42
N GLY A 155 16.84 11.56 -33.15
CA GLY A 155 17.02 12.40 -31.97
C GLY A 155 16.80 11.64 -30.67
N LEU A 156 15.74 10.83 -30.55
CA LEU A 156 15.49 9.98 -29.38
C LEU A 156 16.56 8.90 -29.19
N THR A 157 17.10 8.35 -30.28
CA THR A 157 18.23 7.40 -30.20
C THR A 157 19.48 8.10 -29.69
N GLN A 158 19.73 9.35 -30.12
CA GLN A 158 20.82 10.17 -29.57
C GLN A 158 20.58 10.53 -28.10
N LEU A 159 19.34 10.79 -27.69
CA LEU A 159 18.99 10.99 -26.28
C LEU A 159 19.28 9.75 -25.45
N SER A 160 18.89 8.56 -25.92
CA SER A 160 19.24 7.29 -25.28
C SER A 160 20.76 7.12 -25.13
N ASN A 161 21.53 7.56 -26.12
CA ASN A 161 22.99 7.56 -26.03
C ASN A 161 23.52 8.56 -25.00
N LEU A 162 22.93 9.75 -24.92
CA LEU A 162 23.30 10.79 -23.96
C LEU A 162 22.99 10.37 -22.52
N LEU A 163 21.86 9.68 -22.29
CA LEU A 163 21.48 9.10 -21.00
C LEU A 163 22.47 8.04 -20.48
N ASN A 164 23.33 7.47 -21.34
CA ASN A 164 24.39 6.55 -20.88
C ASN A 164 25.59 7.28 -20.26
N SER A 165 25.65 8.62 -20.37
CA SER A 165 26.64 9.41 -19.67
C SER A 165 26.21 9.59 -18.21
N LYS A 166 26.94 8.95 -17.28
CA LYS A 166 26.69 9.05 -15.82
C LYS A 166 26.63 10.51 -15.36
N LEU A 167 27.55 11.33 -15.85
CA LEU A 167 27.59 12.75 -15.53
C LEU A 167 26.32 13.47 -16.00
N PHE A 168 25.93 13.29 -17.27
CA PHE A 168 24.72 13.90 -17.81
C PHE A 168 23.47 13.52 -17.02
N LEU A 169 23.29 12.22 -16.75
CA LEU A 169 22.09 11.71 -16.09
C LEU A 169 21.97 12.20 -14.64
N LEU A 170 23.09 12.24 -13.90
CA LEU A 170 23.11 12.80 -12.54
C LEU A 170 22.80 14.30 -12.54
N THR A 171 23.45 15.07 -13.43
CA THR A 171 23.17 16.50 -13.58
C THR A 171 21.72 16.76 -13.97
N LEU A 172 21.16 15.97 -14.89
CA LEU A 172 19.76 16.06 -15.28
C LEU A 172 18.81 15.86 -14.09
N ILE A 173 19.01 14.78 -13.32
CA ILE A 173 18.14 14.46 -12.17
C ILE A 173 18.22 15.56 -11.11
N HIS A 174 19.43 15.97 -10.72
CA HIS A 174 19.62 17.03 -9.73
C HIS A 174 19.00 18.35 -10.17
N THR A 175 19.25 18.75 -11.43
CA THR A 175 18.70 20.00 -11.98
C THR A 175 17.18 20.00 -11.98
N LEU A 176 16.54 18.88 -12.34
CA LEU A 176 15.08 18.75 -12.33
C LEU A 176 14.50 18.81 -10.91
N GLU A 177 15.13 18.12 -9.95
CA GLU A 177 14.66 18.07 -8.57
C GLU A 177 14.72 19.42 -7.84
N GLU A 178 15.71 20.24 -8.19
CA GLU A 178 15.90 21.60 -7.65
C GLU A 178 14.83 22.59 -8.12
N GLN A 179 14.11 22.30 -9.20
CA GLN A 179 13.11 23.24 -9.72
C GLN A 179 11.86 23.28 -8.83
N PRO A 180 11.40 24.48 -8.41
CA PRO A 180 10.24 24.61 -7.53
C PRO A 180 8.92 24.21 -8.22
N SER A 181 8.85 24.29 -9.55
CA SER A 181 7.69 23.86 -10.34
C SER A 181 7.65 22.35 -10.60
N PHE A 182 8.70 21.60 -10.23
CA PHE A 182 8.76 20.17 -10.42
C PHE A 182 8.05 19.45 -9.27
N SER A 183 6.84 18.96 -9.54
CA SER A 183 5.96 18.40 -8.51
C SER A 183 6.40 16.99 -8.09
N GLN A 184 5.87 16.51 -6.96
CA GLN A 184 6.08 15.13 -6.52
C GLN A 184 5.57 14.10 -7.56
N ARG A 185 4.48 14.43 -8.28
CA ARG A 185 3.96 13.59 -9.36
C ARG A 185 4.95 13.54 -10.53
N ASP A 186 5.52 14.68 -10.92
CA ASP A 186 6.52 14.75 -11.99
C ASP A 186 7.79 13.96 -11.64
N ARG A 187 8.29 14.08 -10.39
CA ARG A 187 9.42 13.27 -9.89
C ARG A 187 9.16 11.78 -10.06
N CYS A 188 7.98 11.32 -9.63
CA CYS A 188 7.60 9.92 -9.75
C CYS A 188 7.47 9.47 -11.21
N HIS A 189 6.90 10.33 -12.06
CA HIS A 189 6.69 10.03 -13.48
C HIS A 189 8.01 9.93 -14.25
N VAL A 190 8.88 10.93 -14.11
CA VAL A 190 10.21 10.95 -14.76
C VAL A 190 11.08 9.79 -14.26
N ALA A 191 11.06 9.47 -12.97
CA ALA A 191 11.76 8.30 -12.45
C ALA A 191 11.26 6.98 -13.08
N SER A 192 9.96 6.83 -13.29
CA SER A 192 9.38 5.70 -14.02
C SER A 192 9.79 5.65 -15.50
N LEU A 193 9.78 6.79 -16.19
CA LEU A 193 10.26 6.89 -17.58
C LEU A 193 11.75 6.52 -17.68
N LEU A 194 12.59 7.00 -16.76
CA LEU A 194 14.01 6.64 -16.70
C LEU A 194 14.21 5.15 -16.43
N SER A 195 13.43 4.56 -15.53
CA SER A 195 13.47 3.12 -15.23
C SER A 195 13.15 2.29 -16.47
N LEU A 196 12.21 2.75 -17.30
CA LEU A 196 11.81 2.10 -18.55
C LEU A 196 12.85 2.31 -19.67
N ALA A 197 13.37 3.54 -19.82
CA ALA A 197 14.40 3.87 -20.81
C ALA A 197 15.72 3.12 -20.56
N LEU A 198 16.07 2.89 -19.28
CA LEU A 198 17.28 2.18 -18.85
C LEU A 198 17.02 0.70 -18.51
N HIS A 199 15.85 0.17 -18.84
CA HIS A 199 15.44 -1.19 -18.47
C HIS A 199 16.35 -2.27 -19.09
N SER A 200 16.89 -2.03 -20.29
CA SER A 200 17.86 -2.92 -20.93
C SER A 200 19.28 -2.84 -20.35
N LYS A 201 19.52 -1.93 -19.40
CA LYS A 201 20.83 -1.65 -18.80
C LYS A 201 20.72 -1.56 -17.28
N LEU A 202 20.14 -2.58 -16.65
CA LEU A 202 19.86 -2.56 -15.21
C LEU A 202 21.12 -2.42 -14.35
N GLU A 203 22.29 -2.90 -14.81
CA GLU A 203 23.58 -2.69 -14.14
C GLU A 203 23.91 -1.19 -14.03
N TYR A 204 23.77 -0.45 -15.14
CA TYR A 204 23.98 0.98 -15.17
C TYR A 204 22.94 1.73 -14.33
N LEU A 205 21.65 1.35 -14.44
CA LEU A 205 20.59 1.91 -13.60
C LEU A 205 20.89 1.73 -12.10
N THR A 206 21.43 0.57 -11.72
CA THR A 206 21.78 0.26 -10.34
C THR A 206 22.94 1.13 -9.84
N ASP A 207 23.97 1.37 -10.66
CA ASP A 207 25.07 2.28 -10.31
C ASP A 207 24.60 3.74 -10.14
N ILE A 208 23.72 4.22 -11.01
CA ILE A 208 23.12 5.55 -10.89
C ILE A 208 22.28 5.65 -9.61
N MET A 209 21.41 4.66 -9.37
CA MET A 209 20.58 4.61 -8.15
C MET A 209 21.43 4.60 -6.88
N ARG A 210 22.53 3.84 -6.85
CA ARG A 210 23.45 3.82 -5.69
C ARG A 210 24.11 5.18 -5.46
N THR A 211 24.55 5.84 -6.53
CA THR A 211 25.15 7.18 -6.43
C THR A 211 24.14 8.16 -5.82
N LEU A 212 22.92 8.21 -6.37
CA LEU A 212 21.85 9.09 -5.87
C LEU A 212 21.38 8.73 -4.45
N LEU A 213 21.35 7.45 -4.08
CA LEU A 213 21.03 7.03 -2.71
C LEU A 213 22.12 7.45 -1.73
N GLY A 214 23.38 7.46 -2.15
CA GLY A 214 24.50 7.99 -1.38
C GLY A 214 24.35 9.50 -1.14
N ASP A 215 23.98 10.26 -2.17
CA ASP A 215 23.72 11.70 -2.07
C ASP A 215 22.54 11.98 -1.13
N LEU A 216 21.46 11.19 -1.25
CA LEU A 216 20.29 11.25 -0.36
C LEU A 216 20.67 10.95 1.10
N ALA A 217 21.48 9.93 1.33
CA ALA A 217 21.95 9.56 2.67
C ALA A 217 22.76 10.72 3.29
N ALA A 218 23.70 11.29 2.54
CA ALA A 218 24.49 12.44 2.99
C ALA A 218 23.57 13.62 3.39
N HIS A 219 22.54 13.91 2.61
CA HIS A 219 21.56 14.96 2.91
C HIS A 219 20.81 14.71 4.23
N TYR A 220 20.35 13.48 4.49
CA TYR A 220 19.59 13.14 5.69
C TYR A 220 20.46 12.95 6.94
N VAL A 221 21.71 12.54 6.79
CA VAL A 221 22.68 12.45 7.89
C VAL A 221 22.88 13.80 8.56
N HIS A 222 22.94 14.90 7.79
CA HIS A 222 23.04 16.25 8.34
C HIS A 222 21.76 16.77 9.01
N LYS A 223 20.61 16.14 8.75
CA LYS A 223 19.31 16.49 9.33
C LYS A 223 18.91 15.48 10.40
N ASN A 224 18.16 14.46 10.00
CA ASN A 224 17.78 13.34 10.84
C ASN A 224 17.83 12.09 9.98
N PRO A 225 18.81 11.19 10.20
CA PRO A 225 18.97 10.02 9.36
C PRO A 225 17.75 9.09 9.43
N LYS A 226 17.00 9.08 10.54
CA LYS A 226 15.77 8.26 10.69
C LYS A 226 14.62 8.67 9.75
N LEU A 227 14.71 9.81 9.06
CA LEU A 227 13.71 10.24 8.09
C LEU A 227 13.98 9.78 6.65
N MET A 228 15.17 9.26 6.37
CA MET A 228 15.55 8.78 5.04
C MET A 228 14.58 7.68 4.55
N LEU A 229 14.20 7.74 3.27
CA LEU A 229 13.31 6.79 2.58
C LEU A 229 11.89 6.68 3.16
N ARG A 230 11.52 7.51 4.14
CA ARG A 230 10.21 7.42 4.82
C ARG A 230 9.05 7.81 3.91
N ARG A 231 9.29 8.70 2.95
CA ARG A 231 8.32 9.16 1.94
C ARG A 231 8.95 9.01 0.56
N THR A 232 8.23 9.38 -0.49
CA THR A 232 8.79 9.45 -1.85
C THR A 232 8.79 10.91 -2.26
N GLU A 233 9.82 11.62 -1.84
CA GLU A 233 10.04 13.05 -2.07
C GLU A 233 11.06 13.29 -3.19
N THR A 234 11.94 12.33 -3.46
CA THR A 234 12.93 12.36 -4.55
C THR A 234 12.66 11.30 -5.62
N MET A 235 13.21 11.52 -6.81
CA MET A 235 13.24 10.59 -7.93
C MET A 235 13.95 9.30 -7.56
N VAL A 236 15.05 9.35 -6.79
CA VAL A 236 15.79 8.15 -6.38
C VAL A 236 14.95 7.21 -5.50
N GLU A 237 14.08 7.75 -4.66
CA GLU A 237 13.15 6.95 -3.85
C GLU A 237 12.14 6.20 -4.73
N LYS A 238 11.68 6.82 -5.83
CA LYS A 238 10.83 6.14 -6.83
C LYS A 238 11.63 5.16 -7.69
N LEU A 239 12.85 5.50 -8.11
CA LEU A 239 13.75 4.59 -8.83
C LEU A 239 14.01 3.33 -8.00
N LEU A 240 14.22 3.46 -6.68
CA LEU A 240 14.36 2.33 -5.77
C LEU A 240 13.11 1.45 -5.76
N THR A 241 11.91 2.04 -5.69
CA THR A 241 10.65 1.26 -5.78
C THR A 241 10.58 0.48 -7.09
N ASN A 242 10.89 1.13 -8.22
CA ASN A 242 10.83 0.51 -9.54
C ASN A 242 11.89 -0.61 -9.69
N TRP A 243 13.10 -0.36 -9.22
CA TRP A 243 14.20 -1.34 -9.22
C TRP A 243 13.85 -2.57 -8.37
N LEU A 244 13.30 -2.37 -7.17
CA LEU A 244 12.82 -3.48 -6.33
C LEU A 244 11.72 -4.28 -7.05
N SER A 245 10.79 -3.60 -7.71
CA SER A 245 9.73 -4.28 -8.47
C SER A 245 10.26 -5.11 -9.63
N ILE A 246 11.32 -4.66 -10.31
CA ILE A 246 12.00 -5.44 -11.35
C ILE A 246 12.69 -6.66 -10.73
N CYS A 247 13.55 -6.44 -9.74
CA CYS A 247 14.41 -7.49 -9.17
C CYS A 247 13.65 -8.54 -8.36
N LEU A 248 12.51 -8.18 -7.77
CA LEU A 248 11.72 -9.07 -6.92
C LEU A 248 10.57 -9.74 -7.67
N TYR A 249 10.38 -9.48 -8.96
CA TYR A 249 9.26 -10.06 -9.71
C TYR A 249 9.27 -11.59 -9.71
N THR A 250 10.43 -12.21 -9.96
CA THR A 250 10.57 -13.68 -9.95
C THR A 250 10.25 -14.25 -8.56
N PHE A 251 10.81 -13.65 -7.50
CA PHE A 251 10.53 -14.04 -6.12
C PHE A 251 9.04 -13.88 -5.77
N LEU A 252 8.43 -12.79 -6.23
CA LEU A 252 7.00 -12.52 -6.05
C LEU A 252 6.16 -13.60 -6.73
N ARG A 253 6.52 -14.02 -7.94
CA ARG A 253 5.77 -15.03 -8.69
C ARG A 253 5.95 -16.45 -8.15
N GLU A 254 7.16 -16.81 -7.73
CA GLU A 254 7.51 -18.19 -7.37
C GLU A 254 7.42 -18.51 -5.87
N VAL A 255 7.45 -17.49 -5.00
CA VAL A 255 7.50 -17.69 -3.54
C VAL A 255 6.34 -17.00 -2.84
N ALA A 256 6.19 -15.69 -3.00
CA ALA A 256 5.19 -14.93 -2.24
C ALA A 256 3.79 -14.93 -2.89
N GLY A 257 3.70 -15.20 -4.19
CA GLY A 257 2.48 -15.02 -4.97
C GLY A 257 1.37 -16.00 -4.60
N GLU A 258 1.69 -17.27 -4.39
CA GLU A 258 0.70 -18.27 -3.97
C GLU A 258 0.11 -17.95 -2.57
N PRO A 259 0.90 -17.74 -1.50
CA PRO A 259 0.36 -17.33 -0.20
C PRO A 259 -0.50 -16.07 -0.26
N LEU A 260 -0.06 -15.05 -1.01
CA LEU A 260 -0.82 -13.81 -1.21
C LEU A 260 -2.16 -14.06 -1.91
N TYR A 261 -2.16 -14.88 -2.97
CA TYR A 261 -3.37 -15.22 -3.70
C TYR A 261 -4.34 -16.05 -2.83
N MET A 262 -3.83 -17.02 -2.07
CA MET A 262 -4.64 -17.82 -1.15
C MET A 262 -5.25 -16.96 -0.04
N LEU A 263 -4.50 -16.00 0.52
CA LEU A 263 -5.03 -15.02 1.48
C LEU A 263 -6.18 -14.20 0.87
N LEU A 264 -5.98 -13.67 -0.34
CA LEU A 264 -7.00 -12.90 -1.04
C LEU A 264 -8.29 -13.72 -1.26
N ARG A 265 -8.15 -14.96 -1.73
CA ARG A 265 -9.29 -15.84 -2.00
C ARG A 265 -9.99 -16.25 -0.71
N ALA A 266 -9.24 -16.47 0.37
CA ALA A 266 -9.79 -16.71 1.70
C ALA A 266 -10.59 -15.51 2.22
N ILE A 267 -10.08 -14.29 2.05
CA ILE A 267 -10.80 -13.06 2.41
C ILE A 267 -12.09 -12.96 1.59
N GLN A 268 -12.01 -13.09 0.26
CA GLN A 268 -13.17 -12.97 -0.63
C GLN A 268 -14.26 -13.99 -0.26
N TYR A 269 -13.90 -15.27 -0.11
CA TYR A 269 -14.84 -16.33 0.29
C TYR A 269 -15.52 -16.02 1.63
N GLN A 270 -14.75 -15.55 2.61
CA GLN A 270 -15.29 -15.23 3.93
C GLN A 270 -16.20 -14.00 3.91
N VAL A 271 -15.93 -13.00 3.08
CA VAL A 271 -16.82 -11.85 2.86
C VAL A 271 -18.13 -12.32 2.21
N ASP A 272 -18.05 -13.15 1.17
CA ASP A 272 -19.20 -13.61 0.39
C ASP A 272 -20.14 -14.56 1.16
N LYS A 273 -19.64 -15.21 2.23
CA LYS A 273 -20.42 -16.04 3.17
C LYS A 273 -21.37 -15.22 4.05
N GLY A 274 -21.23 -13.89 4.10
CA GLY A 274 -22.08 -12.99 4.87
C GLY A 274 -22.72 -11.90 4.03
N PRO A 275 -23.82 -11.28 4.50
CA PRO A 275 -24.49 -10.21 3.77
C PRO A 275 -23.59 -8.96 3.66
N VAL A 276 -23.62 -8.36 2.48
CA VAL A 276 -22.92 -7.12 2.13
C VAL A 276 -23.94 -6.11 1.64
N ASP A 277 -23.98 -4.94 2.27
CA ASP A 277 -24.81 -3.83 1.83
C ASP A 277 -24.19 -3.21 0.56
N ALA A 278 -24.95 -3.18 -0.53
CA ALA A 278 -24.45 -2.76 -1.84
C ALA A 278 -24.30 -1.23 -1.97
N VAL A 279 -24.95 -0.46 -1.09
CA VAL A 279 -24.95 1.00 -1.12
C VAL A 279 -23.88 1.56 -0.17
N THR A 280 -23.83 1.07 1.06
CA THR A 280 -22.88 1.53 2.08
C THR A 280 -21.54 0.79 2.03
N GLY A 281 -21.49 -0.36 1.36
CA GLY A 281 -20.33 -1.25 1.34
C GLY A 281 -20.01 -1.85 2.71
N LYS A 282 -20.98 -1.93 3.63
CA LYS A 282 -20.80 -2.57 4.94
C LYS A 282 -21.05 -4.06 4.86
N ALA A 283 -20.19 -4.86 5.48
CA ALA A 283 -20.24 -6.32 5.45
C ALA A 283 -20.40 -6.91 6.86
N LYS A 284 -21.12 -8.03 6.98
CA LYS A 284 -21.23 -8.76 8.26
C LYS A 284 -19.91 -9.41 8.66
N ARG A 285 -19.10 -9.84 7.68
CA ARG A 285 -17.82 -10.54 7.85
C ARG A 285 -16.70 -9.64 7.34
N THR A 286 -15.99 -8.98 8.25
CA THR A 286 -14.89 -8.04 7.93
C THR A 286 -13.88 -8.01 9.07
N LEU A 287 -12.70 -7.45 8.80
CA LEU A 287 -11.68 -7.10 9.80
C LEU A 287 -11.66 -5.60 10.11
N ASN A 288 -12.46 -4.80 9.41
CA ASN A 288 -12.46 -3.35 9.53
C ASN A 288 -13.74 -2.86 10.21
N ASP A 289 -13.62 -2.28 11.41
CA ASP A 289 -14.78 -1.79 12.18
C ASP A 289 -15.61 -0.74 11.43
N SER A 290 -15.00 0.13 10.63
CA SER A 290 -15.75 1.15 9.88
C SER A 290 -16.66 0.56 8.80
N ARG A 291 -16.28 -0.61 8.26
CA ARG A 291 -17.05 -1.36 7.26
C ARG A 291 -17.94 -2.44 7.88
N LEU A 292 -18.03 -2.53 9.21
CA LEU A 292 -18.82 -3.56 9.87
C LEU A 292 -20.33 -3.27 9.77
N LEU A 293 -21.09 -4.25 9.28
CA LEU A 293 -22.55 -4.22 9.30
C LEU A 293 -23.06 -4.50 10.71
N ARG A 294 -23.59 -3.45 11.35
CA ARG A 294 -24.07 -3.49 12.73
C ARG A 294 -25.53 -3.95 12.86
N GLU A 295 -26.31 -3.83 11.81
CA GLU A 295 -27.70 -4.31 11.82
C GLU A 295 -27.75 -5.83 11.84
N ASP A 296 -28.75 -6.38 12.53
CA ASP A 296 -28.98 -7.81 12.57
C ASP A 296 -29.87 -8.21 11.40
N VAL A 297 -29.21 -8.53 10.29
CA VAL A 297 -29.86 -8.99 9.06
C VAL A 297 -29.94 -10.51 9.10
N GLU A 298 -31.15 -11.04 9.11
CA GLU A 298 -31.43 -12.45 8.85
C GLU A 298 -31.19 -12.74 7.36
N PHE A 299 -30.46 -13.81 7.07
CA PHE A 299 -30.17 -14.24 5.71
C PHE A 299 -30.12 -15.76 5.63
N ARG A 300 -30.34 -16.30 4.43
CA ARG A 300 -30.30 -17.72 4.12
C ARG A 300 -29.37 -17.95 2.93
N PRO A 301 -28.40 -18.90 3.03
CA PRO A 301 -27.62 -19.30 1.88
C PRO A 301 -28.51 -20.06 0.89
N LEU A 302 -28.33 -19.77 -0.40
CA LEU A 302 -29.01 -20.43 -1.52
C LEU A 302 -27.95 -20.97 -2.49
N THR A 303 -28.25 -22.07 -3.16
CA THR A 303 -27.46 -22.63 -4.25
C THR A 303 -28.25 -22.51 -5.54
N LEU A 304 -27.80 -21.66 -6.47
CA LEU A 304 -28.40 -21.50 -7.79
C LEU A 304 -27.75 -22.47 -8.79
N MET A 305 -28.54 -23.07 -9.67
CA MET A 305 -28.06 -23.93 -10.76
C MET A 305 -27.90 -23.10 -12.03
N VAL A 306 -26.68 -22.66 -12.32
CA VAL A 306 -26.39 -21.77 -13.45
C VAL A 306 -26.28 -22.59 -14.74
N LEU A 307 -27.11 -22.26 -15.74
CA LEU A 307 -27.02 -22.79 -17.09
C LEU A 307 -25.93 -22.08 -17.87
N VAL A 308 -24.93 -22.84 -18.28
CA VAL A 308 -23.83 -22.35 -19.09
C VAL A 308 -23.97 -22.91 -20.50
N GLY A 309 -23.98 -22.01 -21.50
CA GLY A 309 -24.06 -22.38 -22.91
C GLY A 309 -22.75 -22.98 -23.42
N PRO A 310 -22.78 -23.79 -24.49
CA PRO A 310 -21.56 -24.36 -25.07
C PRO A 310 -20.62 -23.24 -25.52
N GLY A 311 -19.46 -23.12 -24.86
CA GLY A 311 -18.42 -22.12 -25.15
C GLY A 311 -18.15 -21.07 -24.07
N ALA A 312 -18.96 -21.00 -23.00
CA ALA A 312 -18.64 -20.19 -21.81
C ALA A 312 -18.11 -21.12 -20.70
N GLY A 313 -16.94 -20.82 -20.12
CA GLY A 313 -16.23 -21.72 -19.20
C GLY A 313 -15.33 -22.69 -19.96
N GLY A 314 -14.02 -22.64 -19.67
CA GLY A 314 -12.90 -23.19 -20.47
C GLY A 314 -12.85 -24.69 -20.77
N ALA A 315 -13.95 -25.44 -20.65
CA ALA A 315 -14.03 -26.82 -21.15
C ALA A 315 -14.36 -26.83 -22.65
N ALA A 316 -13.32 -26.69 -23.47
CA ALA A 316 -13.43 -26.95 -24.91
C ALA A 316 -13.75 -28.43 -25.15
N GLY A 317 -15.03 -28.78 -25.34
CA GLY A 317 -15.39 -30.14 -25.77
C GLY A 317 -16.84 -30.60 -25.62
N SER A 318 -17.70 -29.97 -24.81
CA SER A 318 -19.06 -30.49 -24.61
C SER A 318 -20.14 -29.64 -25.28
N SER A 319 -20.90 -30.23 -26.21
CA SER A 319 -22.13 -29.66 -26.78
C SER A 319 -23.34 -29.68 -25.81
N MET A 320 -23.14 -30.12 -24.56
CA MET A 320 -24.18 -30.17 -23.53
C MET A 320 -24.22 -28.87 -22.72
N THR A 321 -25.44 -28.44 -22.37
CA THR A 321 -25.65 -27.37 -21.40
C THR A 321 -25.21 -27.85 -20.02
N GLN A 322 -24.18 -27.21 -19.45
CA GLN A 322 -23.67 -27.57 -18.14
C GLN A 322 -24.40 -26.77 -17.05
N HIS A 323 -24.68 -27.44 -15.94
CA HIS A 323 -25.19 -26.80 -14.74
C HIS A 323 -24.05 -26.60 -13.75
N VAL A 324 -23.76 -25.34 -13.40
CA VAL A 324 -22.73 -24.98 -12.41
C VAL A 324 -23.42 -24.49 -11.14
N PRO A 325 -23.20 -25.11 -9.97
CA PRO A 325 -23.78 -24.63 -8.72
C PRO A 325 -23.08 -23.34 -8.26
N ALA A 326 -23.84 -22.30 -7.95
CA ALA A 326 -23.33 -21.03 -7.43
C ALA A 326 -23.97 -20.71 -6.07
N ARG A 327 -23.14 -20.55 -5.03
CA ARG A 327 -23.59 -20.18 -3.68
C ARG A 327 -23.78 -18.66 -3.58
N VAL A 328 -24.96 -18.27 -3.12
CA VAL A 328 -25.38 -16.87 -2.95
C VAL A 328 -26.21 -16.73 -1.68
N LEU A 329 -26.60 -15.51 -1.32
CA LEU A 329 -27.50 -15.23 -0.20
C LEU A 329 -28.84 -14.71 -0.72
N ASP A 330 -29.94 -15.03 -0.03
CA ASP A 330 -31.26 -14.46 -0.34
C ASP A 330 -31.29 -12.92 -0.24
N THR A 331 -30.44 -12.36 0.61
CA THR A 331 -30.22 -10.92 0.75
C THR A 331 -29.28 -10.31 -0.27
N ASP A 332 -28.69 -11.07 -1.20
CA ASP A 332 -27.83 -10.47 -2.23
C ASP A 332 -28.67 -9.68 -3.26
N THR A 333 -28.18 -8.52 -3.68
CA THR A 333 -28.72 -7.79 -4.84
C THR A 333 -28.49 -8.57 -6.13
N ILE A 334 -29.23 -8.25 -7.19
CA ILE A 334 -29.08 -8.96 -8.48
C ILE A 334 -27.69 -8.73 -9.07
N THR A 335 -27.10 -7.55 -8.93
CA THR A 335 -25.70 -7.32 -9.33
C THR A 335 -24.72 -8.17 -8.53
N GLN A 336 -24.86 -8.25 -7.21
CA GLN A 336 -24.01 -9.14 -6.39
C GLN A 336 -24.16 -10.62 -6.78
N VAL A 337 -25.37 -11.06 -7.10
CA VAL A 337 -25.61 -12.42 -7.61
C VAL A 337 -24.91 -12.63 -8.95
N LYS A 338 -24.99 -11.67 -9.89
CA LYS A 338 -24.28 -11.75 -11.17
C LYS A 338 -22.76 -11.84 -10.95
N GLU A 339 -22.19 -11.06 -10.03
CA GLU A 339 -20.76 -11.12 -9.69
C GLU A 339 -20.36 -12.50 -9.17
N LYS A 340 -21.10 -13.04 -8.20
CA LYS A 340 -20.86 -14.39 -7.64
C LYS A 340 -21.02 -15.49 -8.69
N VAL A 341 -22.01 -15.38 -9.57
CA VAL A 341 -22.22 -16.33 -10.67
C VAL A 341 -21.06 -16.25 -11.67
N LEU A 342 -20.60 -15.04 -12.04
CA LEU A 342 -19.45 -14.88 -12.92
C LEU A 342 -18.18 -15.51 -12.33
N ASP A 343 -17.96 -15.35 -11.03
CA ASP A 343 -16.81 -15.95 -10.34
C ASP A 343 -16.83 -17.49 -10.36
N GLN A 344 -18.01 -18.11 -10.38
CA GLN A 344 -18.16 -19.57 -10.49
C GLN A 344 -18.09 -20.07 -11.93
N VAL A 345 -18.76 -19.39 -12.88
CA VAL A 345 -18.79 -19.79 -14.30
C VAL A 345 -17.43 -19.61 -14.96
N TYR A 346 -16.72 -18.52 -14.62
CA TYR A 346 -15.40 -18.19 -15.16
C TYR A 346 -14.28 -18.47 -14.15
N LYS A 347 -14.47 -19.47 -13.27
CA LYS A 347 -13.44 -19.94 -12.35
C LYS A 347 -12.19 -20.34 -13.16
N GLY A 348 -11.02 -19.86 -12.75
CA GLY A 348 -9.75 -20.07 -13.46
C GLY A 348 -9.53 -19.17 -14.69
N THR A 349 -10.51 -18.37 -15.12
CA THR A 349 -10.31 -17.37 -16.19
C THR A 349 -9.86 -16.04 -15.60
N PRO A 350 -8.81 -15.38 -16.12
CA PRO A 350 -8.37 -14.05 -15.67
C PRO A 350 -9.49 -13.00 -15.74
N PHE A 351 -9.55 -12.07 -14.79
CA PHE A 351 -10.67 -11.12 -14.68
C PHE A 351 -10.84 -10.25 -15.93
N SER A 352 -9.76 -9.80 -16.56
CA SER A 352 -9.79 -8.96 -17.77
C SER A 352 -10.45 -9.64 -18.99
N GLN A 353 -10.51 -10.98 -19.00
CA GLN A 353 -11.09 -11.77 -20.09
C GLN A 353 -12.58 -12.09 -19.87
N ARG A 354 -13.12 -11.73 -18.70
CA ARG A 354 -14.52 -12.02 -18.33
C ARG A 354 -15.45 -10.93 -18.86
N PRO A 355 -16.71 -11.27 -19.19
CA PRO A 355 -17.70 -10.26 -19.51
C PRO A 355 -17.97 -9.35 -18.30
N SER A 356 -18.24 -8.08 -18.58
CA SER A 356 -18.60 -7.12 -17.53
C SER A 356 -19.96 -7.46 -16.92
N VAL A 357 -20.07 -7.35 -15.60
CA VAL A 357 -21.33 -7.56 -14.86
C VAL A 357 -22.45 -6.66 -15.38
N HIS A 358 -22.11 -5.47 -15.89
CA HIS A 358 -23.07 -4.50 -16.41
C HIS A 358 -23.55 -4.81 -17.84
N THR A 359 -22.85 -5.68 -18.57
CA THR A 359 -23.23 -6.10 -19.93
C THR A 359 -24.15 -7.33 -19.94
N LEU A 360 -24.51 -7.83 -18.77
CA LEU A 360 -25.25 -9.08 -18.58
C LEU A 360 -26.51 -8.86 -17.74
N ASP A 361 -27.58 -9.54 -18.13
CA ASP A 361 -28.79 -9.69 -17.33
C ASP A 361 -28.86 -11.10 -16.73
N LEU A 362 -29.54 -11.22 -15.59
CA LEU A 362 -29.76 -12.49 -14.90
C LEU A 362 -31.18 -13.00 -15.21
N GLU A 363 -31.28 -14.11 -15.94
CA GLU A 363 -32.55 -14.77 -16.26
C GLU A 363 -32.81 -15.91 -15.27
N TRP A 364 -33.91 -15.87 -14.53
CA TRP A 364 -34.42 -16.99 -13.73
C TRP A 364 -35.42 -17.81 -14.53
N ARG A 365 -35.21 -19.14 -14.60
CA ARG A 365 -36.08 -20.09 -15.30
C ARG A 365 -36.93 -20.85 -14.30
N SER A 366 -38.13 -20.37 -14.06
CA SER A 366 -39.07 -20.95 -13.09
C SER A 366 -39.95 -22.02 -13.74
N GLY A 367 -39.34 -23.05 -14.32
CA GLY A 367 -40.04 -24.22 -14.90
C GLY A 367 -41.35 -23.89 -15.64
N LEU A 368 -42.49 -24.23 -15.02
CA LEU A 368 -43.86 -24.05 -15.54
C LEU A 368 -44.28 -22.57 -15.74
N ALA A 369 -43.61 -21.61 -15.11
CA ALA A 369 -43.94 -20.18 -15.12
C ALA A 369 -43.13 -19.37 -16.16
N GLY A 370 -42.31 -20.02 -16.98
CA GLY A 370 -41.50 -19.35 -18.01
C GLY A 370 -40.15 -18.82 -17.51
N HIS A 371 -39.65 -17.77 -18.18
CA HIS A 371 -38.39 -17.11 -17.84
C HIS A 371 -38.65 -15.67 -17.36
N LEU A 372 -37.93 -15.23 -16.33
CA LEU A 372 -38.02 -13.90 -15.76
C LEU A 372 -36.63 -13.27 -15.67
N THR A 373 -36.43 -12.10 -16.27
CA THR A 373 -35.20 -11.32 -16.12
C THR A 373 -35.24 -10.53 -14.82
N LEU A 374 -34.25 -10.75 -13.96
CA LEU A 374 -34.10 -10.06 -12.68
C LEU A 374 -33.19 -8.84 -12.85
N SER A 375 -33.48 -7.77 -12.12
CA SER A 375 -32.66 -6.55 -12.11
C SER A 375 -32.68 -5.91 -10.73
N ASP A 376 -31.67 -5.09 -10.41
CA ASP A 376 -31.60 -4.39 -9.13
C ASP A 376 -32.75 -3.40 -8.94
N GLU A 377 -33.31 -2.89 -10.05
CA GLU A 377 -34.42 -1.96 -10.07
C GLU A 377 -35.39 -2.30 -11.20
N ASP A 378 -36.66 -2.53 -10.85
CA ASP A 378 -37.73 -2.74 -11.81
C ASP A 378 -39.06 -2.11 -11.32
N LEU A 379 -40.14 -2.38 -12.04
CA LEU A 379 -41.49 -1.90 -11.70
C LEU A 379 -42.01 -2.47 -10.36
N THR A 380 -41.40 -3.53 -9.84
CA THR A 380 -41.79 -4.18 -8.58
C THR A 380 -40.99 -3.66 -7.38
N SER A 381 -39.97 -2.83 -7.60
CA SER A 381 -39.11 -2.29 -6.53
C SER A 381 -39.88 -1.49 -5.49
N VAL A 382 -39.65 -1.81 -4.22
CA VAL A 382 -40.33 -1.17 -3.09
C VAL A 382 -39.79 0.24 -2.85
N THR A 383 -40.66 1.24 -3.01
CA THR A 383 -40.35 2.66 -2.73
C THR A 383 -41.18 3.16 -1.55
N GLN A 384 -40.52 3.73 -0.54
CA GLN A 384 -41.13 4.27 0.69
C GLN A 384 -40.42 5.56 1.11
N ASN A 385 -41.15 6.66 1.29
CA ASN A 385 -40.62 7.93 1.83
C ASN A 385 -39.32 8.41 1.15
N HIS A 386 -39.32 8.53 -0.18
CA HIS A 386 -38.15 8.87 -1.01
C HIS A 386 -37.00 7.86 -0.96
N TRP A 387 -37.19 6.68 -0.38
CA TRP A 387 -36.22 5.60 -0.38
C TRP A 387 -36.69 4.44 -1.27
N LYS A 388 -35.88 4.04 -2.24
CA LYS A 388 -36.13 2.87 -3.08
C LYS A 388 -35.16 1.74 -2.70
N ARG A 389 -35.72 0.58 -2.38
CA ARG A 389 -34.92 -0.60 -2.00
C ARG A 389 -34.42 -1.30 -3.27
N LEU A 390 -33.14 -1.65 -3.31
CA LEU A 390 -32.60 -2.52 -4.35
C LEU A 390 -33.23 -3.92 -4.23
N ASN A 391 -33.60 -4.49 -5.38
CA ASN A 391 -34.19 -5.81 -5.44
C ASN A 391 -33.16 -6.90 -5.11
N THR A 392 -33.59 -7.91 -4.37
CA THR A 392 -32.77 -9.06 -3.95
C THR A 392 -33.40 -10.37 -4.40
N LEU A 393 -32.70 -11.50 -4.24
CA LEU A 393 -33.32 -12.82 -4.48
C LEU A 393 -34.54 -13.08 -3.58
N GLN A 394 -34.51 -12.59 -2.35
CA GLN A 394 -35.64 -12.65 -1.42
C GLN A 394 -36.85 -11.84 -1.93
N HIS A 395 -36.62 -10.68 -2.56
CA HIS A 395 -37.69 -9.86 -3.17
C HIS A 395 -38.46 -10.65 -4.23
N TYR A 396 -37.74 -11.34 -5.12
CA TYR A 396 -38.33 -12.19 -6.16
C TYR A 396 -38.76 -13.57 -5.66
N LYS A 397 -38.49 -13.90 -4.39
CA LYS A 397 -38.76 -15.21 -3.76
C LYS A 397 -38.14 -16.37 -4.54
N VAL A 398 -36.90 -16.19 -5.00
CA VAL A 398 -36.16 -17.23 -5.71
C VAL A 398 -35.87 -18.39 -4.73
N PRO A 399 -36.27 -19.64 -5.05
CA PRO A 399 -36.05 -20.78 -4.17
C PRO A 399 -34.61 -21.31 -4.26
N ASP A 400 -34.21 -22.08 -3.25
CA ASP A 400 -32.97 -22.86 -3.30
C ASP A 400 -33.01 -23.88 -4.44
N GLY A 401 -31.89 -24.10 -5.13
CA GLY A 401 -31.81 -24.95 -6.32
C GLY A 401 -32.38 -24.32 -7.60
N ALA A 402 -32.77 -23.04 -7.59
CA ALA A 402 -33.33 -22.37 -8.76
C ALA A 402 -32.36 -22.32 -9.95
N THR A 403 -32.88 -22.57 -11.15
CA THR A 403 -32.12 -22.55 -12.39
C THR A 403 -32.02 -21.13 -12.95
N VAL A 404 -30.81 -20.62 -13.14
CA VAL A 404 -30.56 -19.26 -13.68
C VAL A 404 -29.64 -19.28 -14.89
N ARG A 405 -29.62 -18.21 -15.68
CA ARG A 405 -28.72 -18.05 -16.83
C ARG A 405 -28.27 -16.59 -16.93
N LEU A 406 -27.01 -16.37 -17.31
CA LEU A 406 -26.54 -15.06 -17.74
C LEU A 406 -26.81 -14.86 -19.23
N ILE A 407 -27.45 -13.74 -19.59
CA ILE A 407 -27.75 -13.37 -20.98
C ILE A 407 -27.12 -12.01 -21.32
N PRO A 408 -26.60 -11.80 -22.54
CA PRO A 408 -26.15 -10.48 -22.97
C PRO A 408 -27.30 -9.48 -22.95
N GLN A 409 -27.05 -8.29 -22.39
CA GLN A 409 -28.04 -7.23 -22.36
C GLN A 409 -28.27 -6.70 -23.79
N LEU A 410 -29.46 -6.93 -24.34
CA LEU A 410 -29.72 -6.70 -25.77
C LEU A 410 -30.02 -5.25 -26.15
N HIS A 411 -30.35 -4.31 -25.24
CA HIS A 411 -30.41 -2.85 -25.47
C HIS A 411 -30.58 -2.04 -24.17
N ASN A 412 -29.64 -1.14 -23.86
CA ASN A 412 -29.92 0.24 -23.43
C ASN A 412 -28.66 1.13 -23.53
N GLY A 413 -28.34 1.59 -24.73
CA GLY A 413 -27.41 2.72 -24.89
C GLY A 413 -28.08 4.00 -24.39
N GLY A 414 -27.51 4.65 -23.39
CA GLY A 414 -27.55 6.12 -23.34
C GLY A 414 -27.95 6.86 -22.05
N ALA A 415 -28.58 6.28 -21.02
CA ALA A 415 -29.11 7.15 -19.94
C ALA A 415 -29.02 6.69 -18.47
N ILE A 416 -28.75 5.42 -18.17
CA ILE A 416 -28.83 4.92 -16.77
C ILE A 416 -27.43 4.63 -16.15
N SER A 417 -26.41 4.43 -16.99
CA SER A 417 -25.08 4.00 -16.54
C SER A 417 -24.17 5.11 -15.98
N GLN A 418 -24.54 6.39 -16.13
CA GLN A 418 -23.75 7.53 -15.62
C GLN A 418 -24.03 7.87 -14.14
N ARG A 419 -25.17 7.46 -13.56
CA ARG A 419 -25.50 7.80 -12.16
C ARG A 419 -24.81 6.92 -11.12
N LEU A 420 -24.49 5.66 -11.43
CA LEU A 420 -23.80 4.75 -10.50
C LEU A 420 -22.27 4.89 -10.55
N SER A 421 -21.73 5.47 -11.62
CA SER A 421 -20.29 5.77 -11.75
C SER A 421 -19.89 7.11 -11.13
N GLN A 422 -20.84 8.00 -10.85
CA GLN A 422 -20.59 9.31 -10.22
C GLN A 422 -20.79 9.34 -8.69
N SER A 423 -21.22 8.23 -8.06
CA SER A 423 -21.41 8.16 -6.60
C SER A 423 -20.23 7.61 -5.79
N CYS A 424 -19.07 7.39 -6.43
CA CYS A 424 -17.83 7.01 -5.74
C CYS A 424 -16.84 8.19 -5.79
N PRO A 425 -16.70 9.02 -4.75
CA PRO A 425 -15.67 10.05 -4.72
C PRO A 425 -14.31 9.38 -4.44
N SER A 426 -13.55 9.15 -5.51
CA SER A 426 -12.08 9.16 -5.43
C SER A 426 -11.66 10.58 -5.07
N GLY A 427 -10.78 10.73 -4.09
CA GLY A 427 -10.49 12.02 -3.45
C GLY A 427 -9.88 13.05 -4.41
N GLU A 428 -10.51 14.22 -4.50
CA GLU A 428 -9.94 15.57 -4.29
C GLU A 428 -11.05 16.60 -4.53
N SER A 429 -11.16 17.56 -3.62
CA SER A 429 -12.24 18.53 -3.50
C SER A 429 -12.27 19.59 -4.62
N ILE A 430 -13.39 19.68 -5.35
CA ILE A 430 -13.85 20.93 -5.98
C ILE A 430 -15.37 21.04 -5.73
N PRO A 431 -15.88 22.12 -5.11
CA PRO A 431 -17.31 22.31 -4.93
C PRO A 431 -17.91 22.81 -6.24
N MET A 432 -18.52 21.92 -7.02
CA MET A 432 -19.39 22.35 -8.11
C MET A 432 -20.79 22.61 -7.54
N LEU A 433 -21.28 23.82 -7.82
CA LEU A 433 -22.59 24.34 -7.47
C LEU A 433 -23.68 23.37 -7.94
N GLU A 434 -24.44 22.81 -7.00
CA GLU A 434 -25.68 22.07 -7.29
C GLU A 434 -26.74 23.09 -7.75
N ASP A 435 -27.10 23.01 -9.02
CA ASP A 435 -28.31 23.61 -9.56
C ASP A 435 -29.50 22.73 -9.16
N GLY A 436 -30.58 23.36 -8.69
CA GLY A 436 -31.64 22.71 -7.94
C GLY A 436 -32.52 21.73 -8.73
N GLU A 437 -32.59 20.48 -8.23
CA GLU A 437 -33.76 19.61 -8.34
C GLU A 437 -34.04 18.95 -6.98
N GLU A 438 -34.91 19.58 -6.17
CA GLU A 438 -35.50 18.98 -4.97
C GLU A 438 -36.37 17.76 -5.37
N GLY A 439 -35.94 16.55 -5.00
CA GLY A 439 -36.81 15.36 -5.04
C GLY A 439 -36.18 14.01 -5.39
N GLY A 440 -34.85 13.87 -5.44
CA GLY A 440 -34.19 12.61 -5.78
C GLY A 440 -34.55 11.44 -4.84
N VAL A 441 -35.05 10.33 -5.41
CA VAL A 441 -35.25 9.07 -4.68
C VAL A 441 -33.87 8.48 -4.34
N ARG A 442 -33.62 8.22 -3.05
CA ARG A 442 -32.37 7.63 -2.54
C ARG A 442 -32.46 6.10 -2.54
N LEU A 443 -31.39 5.44 -2.98
CA LEU A 443 -31.30 3.98 -3.00
C LEU A 443 -30.82 3.44 -1.64
N TRP A 444 -31.33 2.29 -1.22
CA TRP A 444 -30.84 1.55 -0.05
C TRP A 444 -30.91 0.05 -0.28
N HIS A 445 -30.09 -0.73 0.42
CA HIS A 445 -30.08 -2.18 0.32
C HIS A 445 -30.51 -2.86 1.63
N LEU A 446 -29.61 -2.92 2.61
CA LEU A 446 -29.86 -3.53 3.92
C LEU A 446 -30.12 -2.43 4.96
N VAL A 447 -29.32 -1.37 4.90
CA VAL A 447 -29.36 -0.23 5.82
C VAL A 447 -29.82 1.02 5.08
N LYS A 448 -30.80 1.74 5.63
CA LYS A 448 -31.12 3.09 5.17
C LYS A 448 -30.07 4.06 5.72
N GLY A 449 -29.52 4.93 4.88
CA GLY A 449 -28.68 6.02 5.37
C GLY A 449 -29.45 6.85 6.41
N THR A 450 -28.81 7.23 7.51
CA THR A 450 -29.48 8.02 8.55
C THR A 450 -29.92 9.37 8.00
N ASP A 451 -31.24 9.57 7.91
CA ASP A 451 -31.86 10.85 7.61
C ASP A 451 -31.55 11.88 8.71
N GLU A 452 -30.79 12.93 8.39
CA GLU A 452 -31.01 14.27 8.94
C GLU A 452 -31.05 15.22 7.73
N PRO A 453 -32.14 15.98 7.51
CA PRO A 453 -32.15 17.02 6.50
C PRO A 453 -31.22 18.14 6.98
N GLU A 454 -30.12 18.39 6.26
CA GLU A 454 -29.32 19.60 6.44
C GLU A 454 -30.10 20.82 5.95
N GLY A 455 -31.07 21.25 6.76
CA GLY A 455 -31.73 22.54 6.65
C GLY A 455 -31.18 23.50 7.70
N ASN A 456 -30.29 24.40 7.28
CA ASN A 456 -29.91 25.64 7.96
C ASN A 456 -29.48 25.57 9.43
N LYS A 457 -28.18 25.31 9.68
CA LYS A 457 -27.38 25.92 10.78
C LYS A 457 -25.87 25.63 10.65
N VAL A 458 -25.29 25.98 9.49
CA VAL A 458 -23.83 25.97 9.30
C VAL A 458 -23.19 27.15 10.05
N ARG A 459 -22.93 26.98 11.36
CA ARG A 459 -21.75 27.61 12.03
C ARG A 459 -21.42 27.14 13.46
N ARG A 460 -22.06 26.11 14.03
CA ARG A 460 -21.77 25.68 15.43
C ARG A 460 -21.66 24.17 15.69
N SER A 461 -21.65 23.31 14.66
CA SER A 461 -21.82 21.84 14.84
C SER A 461 -20.55 20.98 14.92
N SER A 462 -19.35 21.48 14.59
CA SER A 462 -18.14 20.64 14.49
C SER A 462 -17.69 19.99 15.82
N LEU A 463 -18.06 20.58 16.97
CA LEU A 463 -17.81 19.97 18.28
C LEU A 463 -18.83 18.87 18.61
N ARG A 464 -20.11 19.08 18.28
CA ARG A 464 -21.20 18.13 18.59
C ARG A 464 -21.16 16.88 17.72
N GLU A 465 -20.71 17.00 16.48
CA GLU A 465 -20.54 15.86 15.58
C GLU A 465 -19.35 15.00 15.98
N ARG A 466 -18.22 15.64 16.33
CA ARG A 466 -17.05 14.97 16.91
C ARG A 466 -17.32 14.39 18.30
N GLU A 467 -18.24 14.98 19.07
CA GLU A 467 -18.75 14.42 20.34
C GLU A 467 -19.72 13.25 20.11
N ARG A 468 -20.53 13.26 19.03
CA ARG A 468 -21.41 12.14 18.66
C ARG A 468 -20.63 10.96 18.08
N GLU A 469 -19.57 11.22 17.30
CA GLU A 469 -18.58 10.19 16.92
C GLU A 469 -17.87 9.63 18.14
N ARG A 470 -17.42 10.48 19.08
CA ARG A 470 -16.87 10.02 20.37
C ARG A 470 -17.89 9.29 21.24
N ALA A 471 -19.18 9.63 21.14
CA ALA A 471 -20.25 8.94 21.87
C ALA A 471 -20.60 7.58 21.23
N ARG A 472 -20.45 7.42 19.91
CA ARG A 472 -20.49 6.12 19.20
C ARG A 472 -19.21 5.31 19.38
N ALA A 473 -18.09 5.96 19.74
CA ALA A 473 -16.87 5.32 20.20
C ALA A 473 -16.95 4.82 21.65
N LYS A 474 -18.13 4.90 22.31
CA LYS A 474 -18.40 4.11 23.51
C LYS A 474 -18.41 2.64 23.10
N ALA A 475 -17.39 1.91 23.58
CA ALA A 475 -17.21 0.46 23.54
C ALA A 475 -18.08 -0.26 22.50
N ILE A 476 -17.48 -0.64 21.37
CA ILE A 476 -18.09 -1.54 20.39
C ILE A 476 -18.81 -2.65 21.16
N PRO A 477 -20.14 -2.81 21.00
CA PRO A 477 -20.86 -3.91 21.63
C PRO A 477 -20.13 -5.23 21.39
N GLU A 478 -19.96 -6.02 22.45
CA GLU A 478 -19.15 -7.25 22.46
C GLU A 478 -19.46 -8.18 21.27
N ILE A 479 -20.73 -8.23 20.87
CA ILE A 479 -21.23 -9.00 19.72
C ILE A 479 -20.60 -8.64 18.37
N TYR A 480 -20.16 -7.39 18.19
CA TYR A 480 -19.48 -6.94 16.98
C TYR A 480 -18.00 -7.26 17.04
N LEU A 481 -17.39 -7.14 18.23
CA LEU A 481 -16.00 -7.54 18.43
C LEU A 481 -15.82 -9.05 18.22
N THR A 482 -16.77 -9.87 18.67
CA THR A 482 -16.74 -11.32 18.42
C THR A 482 -16.85 -11.66 16.93
N ARG A 483 -17.62 -10.91 16.13
CA ARG A 483 -17.65 -11.06 14.66
C ARG A 483 -16.28 -10.77 14.02
N LEU A 484 -15.63 -9.67 14.42
CA LEU A 484 -14.28 -9.32 13.95
C LEU A 484 -13.25 -10.39 14.36
N LEU A 485 -13.33 -10.89 15.60
CA LEU A 485 -12.45 -11.95 16.11
C LEU A 485 -12.67 -13.29 15.38
N SER A 486 -13.92 -13.63 15.03
CA SER A 486 -14.21 -14.82 14.21
C SER A 486 -13.52 -14.71 12.86
N MET A 487 -13.70 -13.57 12.16
CA MET A 487 -13.05 -13.31 10.88
C MET A 487 -11.52 -13.38 10.99
N LYS A 488 -10.95 -12.76 12.04
CA LYS A 488 -9.50 -12.77 12.30
C LYS A 488 -9.00 -14.18 12.48
N GLY A 489 -9.61 -14.95 13.38
CA GLY A 489 -9.18 -16.30 13.69
C GLY A 489 -9.26 -17.23 12.46
N THR A 490 -10.31 -17.10 11.63
CA THR A 490 -10.47 -17.90 10.41
C THR A 490 -9.41 -17.57 9.36
N LEU A 491 -8.96 -16.31 9.26
CA LEU A 491 -7.93 -15.91 8.31
C LEU A 491 -6.49 -16.05 8.85
N GLN A 492 -6.31 -16.31 10.14
CA GLN A 492 -5.02 -16.21 10.83
C GLN A 492 -3.90 -17.04 10.17
N LYS A 493 -4.19 -18.27 9.74
CA LYS A 493 -3.20 -19.13 9.07
C LYS A 493 -2.71 -18.50 7.75
N PHE A 494 -3.62 -17.98 6.92
CA PHE A 494 -3.24 -17.37 5.63
C PHE A 494 -2.42 -16.09 5.82
N VAL A 495 -2.72 -15.31 6.86
CA VAL A 495 -1.91 -14.14 7.25
C VAL A 495 -0.52 -14.58 7.70
N ASP A 496 -0.43 -15.60 8.55
CA ASP A 496 0.84 -16.16 9.02
C ASP A 496 1.69 -16.70 7.86
N ASP A 497 1.08 -17.48 6.96
CA ASP A 497 1.75 -18.06 5.78
C ASP A 497 2.26 -16.95 4.84
N THR A 498 1.47 -15.88 4.66
CA THR A 498 1.88 -14.72 3.86
C THR A 498 3.06 -13.98 4.49
N PHE A 499 3.00 -13.68 5.80
CA PHE A 499 4.08 -12.98 6.49
C PHE A 499 5.34 -13.84 6.54
N GLN A 500 5.20 -15.16 6.71
CA GLN A 500 6.29 -16.11 6.63
C GLN A 500 6.90 -16.13 5.22
N ALA A 501 6.10 -16.14 4.16
CA ALA A 501 6.62 -16.12 2.79
C ALA A 501 7.43 -14.84 2.50
N ILE A 502 6.99 -13.69 3.04
CA ILE A 502 7.66 -12.39 2.89
C ILE A 502 8.94 -12.30 3.74
N LEU A 503 8.90 -12.78 4.99
CA LEU A 503 9.95 -12.60 6.01
C LEU A 503 10.80 -13.85 6.26
N SER A 504 10.72 -14.88 5.41
CA SER A 504 11.52 -16.10 5.60
C SER A 504 12.84 -16.07 4.84
N VAL A 505 13.87 -16.64 5.49
CA VAL A 505 15.20 -16.93 4.92
C VAL A 505 15.39 -18.45 4.71
N ASN A 506 14.33 -19.24 4.91
CA ASN A 506 14.34 -20.70 4.66
C ASN A 506 14.57 -21.03 3.17
N ARG A 507 14.43 -20.04 2.30
CA ARG A 507 14.77 -20.06 0.87
C ARG A 507 15.87 -19.01 0.62
N PRO A 508 16.69 -19.15 -0.43
CA PRO A 508 17.71 -18.15 -0.73
C PRO A 508 17.08 -16.77 -0.85
N VAL A 509 17.57 -15.83 -0.05
CA VAL A 509 17.12 -14.43 -0.10
C VAL A 509 17.47 -13.88 -1.49
N PRO A 510 16.56 -13.18 -2.16
CA PRO A 510 16.87 -12.50 -3.41
C PRO A 510 18.15 -11.67 -3.29
N ILE A 511 19.10 -11.87 -4.22
CA ILE A 511 20.41 -11.18 -4.20
C ILE A 511 20.25 -9.66 -4.13
N ALA A 512 19.21 -9.11 -4.76
CA ALA A 512 18.89 -7.69 -4.71
C ALA A 512 18.60 -7.16 -3.29
N ILE A 513 17.95 -7.97 -2.43
CA ILE A 513 17.68 -7.58 -1.03
C ILE A 513 18.98 -7.55 -0.25
N LYS A 514 19.80 -8.61 -0.38
CA LYS A 514 21.11 -8.70 0.29
C LYS A 514 22.02 -7.55 -0.17
N TYR A 515 22.11 -7.32 -1.47
CA TYR A 515 22.89 -6.24 -2.07
C TYR A 515 22.46 -4.85 -1.58
N LEU A 516 21.15 -4.58 -1.54
CA LEU A 516 20.62 -3.31 -1.02
C LEU A 516 20.92 -3.14 0.47
N PHE A 517 20.77 -4.19 1.27
CA PHE A 517 21.00 -4.11 2.73
C PHE A 517 22.48 -3.95 3.06
N ASP A 518 23.37 -4.67 2.35
CA ASP A 518 24.82 -4.49 2.47
C ASP A 518 25.22 -3.05 2.10
N PHE A 519 24.65 -2.50 1.02
CA PHE A 519 24.90 -1.13 0.63
C PHE A 519 24.41 -0.10 1.67
N LEU A 520 23.25 -0.32 2.31
CA LEU A 520 22.77 0.54 3.39
C LEU A 520 23.67 0.45 4.64
N ASP A 521 24.19 -0.74 4.94
CA ASP A 521 25.15 -0.94 6.03
C ASP A 521 26.49 -0.22 5.72
N GLU A 522 27.00 -0.32 4.49
CA GLU A 522 28.18 0.44 4.00
C GLU A 522 27.97 1.96 4.11
N LEU A 523 26.79 2.46 3.73
CA LEU A 523 26.47 3.89 3.82
C LEU A 523 26.41 4.37 5.26
N ALA A 524 25.87 3.57 6.17
CA ALA A 524 25.84 3.89 7.59
C ALA A 524 27.25 3.93 8.18
N GLU A 525 28.09 2.95 7.85
CA GLU A 525 29.50 2.92 8.27
C GLU A 525 30.27 4.14 7.75
N LYS A 526 30.13 4.45 6.45
CA LYS A 526 30.78 5.62 5.81
C LYS A 526 30.44 6.95 6.50
N HIS A 527 29.22 7.09 7.01
CA HIS A 527 28.75 8.32 7.66
C HIS A 527 28.81 8.25 9.20
N GLY A 528 29.39 7.20 9.78
CA GLY A 528 29.55 7.05 11.24
C GLY A 528 28.24 6.85 12.01
N ILE A 529 27.24 6.20 11.40
CA ILE A 529 25.96 5.90 12.05
C ILE A 529 26.10 4.61 12.86
N GLU A 530 26.29 4.74 14.17
CA GLU A 530 26.40 3.59 15.08
C GLU A 530 25.05 3.10 15.63
N ASP A 531 23.98 3.89 15.47
CA ASP A 531 22.64 3.58 16.02
C ASP A 531 21.94 2.45 15.24
N PRO A 532 21.72 1.27 15.84
CA PRO A 532 21.06 0.14 15.16
C PRO A 532 19.60 0.42 14.82
N GLU A 533 18.94 1.33 15.55
CA GLU A 533 17.55 1.72 15.26
C GLU A 533 17.47 2.44 13.91
N THR A 534 18.44 3.30 13.60
CA THR A 534 18.50 4.02 12.32
C THR A 534 18.66 3.06 11.14
N LEU A 535 19.56 2.07 11.24
CA LEU A 535 19.73 1.05 10.21
C LEU A 535 18.47 0.20 9.99
N HIS A 536 17.80 -0.21 11.07
CA HIS A 536 16.53 -0.92 10.98
C HIS A 536 15.46 -0.08 10.26
N ILE A 537 15.38 1.22 10.56
CA ILE A 537 14.44 2.15 9.90
C ILE A 537 14.76 2.25 8.40
N TRP A 538 16.04 2.35 8.02
CA TRP A 538 16.44 2.41 6.61
C TRP A 538 16.03 1.15 5.85
N LYS A 539 16.31 -0.05 6.41
CA LYS A 539 15.91 -1.34 5.82
C LYS A 539 14.39 -1.51 5.73
N THR A 540 13.67 -1.03 6.74
CA THR A 540 12.21 -1.04 6.79
C THR A 540 11.60 -0.13 5.71
N ASN A 541 12.11 1.10 5.60
CA ASN A 541 11.63 2.11 4.65
C ASN A 541 12.04 1.80 3.19
N SER A 542 13.18 1.13 2.98
CA SER A 542 13.67 0.79 1.65
C SER A 542 12.90 -0.38 1.04
N LEU A 543 12.60 -1.42 1.83
CA LEU A 543 12.02 -2.67 1.33
C LEU A 543 10.60 -2.92 1.86
N LEU A 544 10.45 -3.12 3.17
CA LEU A 544 9.20 -3.65 3.75
C LEU A 544 8.02 -2.69 3.54
N LEU A 545 8.20 -1.39 3.82
CA LEU A 545 7.13 -0.40 3.69
C LEU A 545 6.92 0.08 2.25
N ARG A 546 7.96 0.03 1.42
CA ARG A 546 7.95 0.57 0.05
C ARG A 546 7.46 -0.46 -0.96
N PHE A 547 7.92 -1.70 -0.85
CA PHE A 547 7.55 -2.79 -1.74
C PHE A 547 6.45 -3.66 -1.12
N TRP A 548 6.70 -4.33 0.00
CA TRP A 548 5.78 -5.36 0.52
C TRP A 548 4.43 -4.83 0.99
N VAL A 549 4.39 -3.70 1.70
CA VAL A 549 3.13 -3.06 2.08
C VAL A 549 2.33 -2.65 0.84
N ASN A 550 2.99 -2.16 -0.21
CA ASN A 550 2.31 -1.79 -1.45
C ASN A 550 1.72 -3.02 -2.17
N THR A 551 2.49 -4.11 -2.22
CA THR A 551 2.09 -5.42 -2.75
C THR A 551 0.90 -6.01 -1.98
N LEU A 552 0.89 -5.92 -0.65
CA LEU A 552 -0.22 -6.39 0.20
C LEU A 552 -1.51 -5.57 -0.01
N LYS A 553 -1.38 -4.25 -0.15
CA LYS A 553 -2.53 -3.36 -0.33
C LYS A 553 -3.10 -3.40 -1.75
N ASN A 554 -2.27 -3.68 -2.75
CA ASN A 554 -2.66 -3.61 -4.15
C ASN A 554 -2.38 -4.93 -4.88
N PRO A 555 -3.06 -6.04 -4.54
CA PRO A 555 -2.84 -7.33 -5.18
C PRO A 555 -3.18 -7.33 -6.68
N GLN A 556 -4.01 -6.38 -7.15
CA GLN A 556 -4.29 -6.14 -8.57
C GLN A 556 -3.06 -5.66 -9.37
N LEU A 557 -1.96 -5.28 -8.71
CA LEU A 557 -0.69 -5.03 -9.38
C LEU A 557 -0.05 -6.33 -9.87
N ILE A 558 -0.41 -7.47 -9.29
CA ILE A 558 0.26 -8.77 -9.46
C ILE A 558 -0.66 -9.76 -10.17
N PHE A 559 -1.94 -9.76 -9.80
CA PHE A 559 -2.93 -10.70 -10.29
C PHE A 559 -3.97 -10.00 -11.18
N ASP A 560 -4.46 -10.70 -12.19
CA ASP A 560 -5.60 -10.24 -12.98
C ASP A 560 -6.92 -10.59 -12.28
N ILE A 561 -7.22 -9.79 -11.27
CA ILE A 561 -8.35 -9.95 -10.35
C ILE A 561 -9.10 -8.63 -10.19
N ARG A 562 -10.36 -8.72 -9.76
CA ARG A 562 -11.08 -7.58 -9.19
C ARG A 562 -10.99 -7.65 -7.67
N VAL A 563 -10.59 -6.54 -7.06
CA VAL A 563 -10.61 -6.35 -5.61
C VAL A 563 -11.85 -5.52 -5.27
N SER A 564 -12.73 -6.04 -4.42
CA SER A 564 -13.88 -5.28 -3.93
C SER A 564 -13.47 -4.37 -2.77
N ASP A 565 -14.21 -3.30 -2.53
CA ASP A 565 -13.95 -2.35 -1.42
C ASP A 565 -13.86 -3.03 -0.05
N ASN A 566 -14.60 -4.12 0.16
CA ASN A 566 -14.54 -4.89 1.40
C ASN A 566 -13.23 -5.66 1.54
N VAL A 567 -12.78 -6.29 0.44
CA VAL A 567 -11.50 -7.00 0.41
C VAL A 567 -10.36 -6.01 0.60
N ASP A 568 -10.39 -4.86 -0.09
CA ASP A 568 -9.42 -3.77 0.08
C ASP A 568 -9.37 -3.27 1.54
N ALA A 569 -10.53 -3.01 2.15
CA ALA A 569 -10.61 -2.57 3.54
C ALA A 569 -10.03 -3.59 4.54
N ILE A 570 -10.11 -4.89 4.24
CA ILE A 570 -9.53 -5.97 5.04
C ILE A 570 -8.02 -6.05 4.81
N LEU A 571 -7.56 -6.00 3.56
CA LEU A 571 -6.13 -5.96 3.21
C LEU A 571 -5.44 -4.75 3.85
N ALA A 572 -6.12 -3.60 3.94
CA ALA A 572 -5.61 -2.43 4.63
C ALA A 572 -5.35 -2.68 6.13
N VAL A 573 -6.21 -3.47 6.81
CA VAL A 573 -6.00 -3.85 8.21
C VAL A 573 -4.79 -4.78 8.33
N ILE A 574 -4.70 -5.80 7.47
CA ILE A 574 -3.57 -6.75 7.47
C ILE A 574 -2.24 -6.04 7.16
N ALA A 575 -2.25 -5.13 6.18
CA ALA A 575 -1.09 -4.32 5.84
C ALA A 575 -0.69 -3.40 7.00
N GLN A 576 -1.64 -2.81 7.73
CA GLN A 576 -1.34 -2.03 8.93
C GLN A 576 -0.72 -2.90 10.05
N THR A 577 -1.19 -4.13 10.23
CA THR A 577 -0.57 -5.09 11.15
C THR A 577 0.86 -5.41 10.75
N PHE A 578 1.14 -5.57 9.44
CA PHE A 578 2.49 -5.75 8.93
C PHE A 578 3.36 -4.52 9.22
N ILE A 579 2.87 -3.30 8.98
CA ILE A 579 3.57 -2.05 9.32
C ILE A 579 3.91 -1.99 10.81
N ASP A 580 2.94 -2.31 11.68
CA ASP A 580 3.12 -2.29 13.13
C ASP A 580 4.18 -3.31 13.59
N SER A 581 4.30 -4.45 12.89
CA SER A 581 5.35 -5.46 13.14
C SER A 581 6.75 -5.00 12.73
N CYS A 582 6.87 -4.03 11.83
CA CYS A 582 8.17 -3.47 11.42
C CYS A 582 8.67 -2.38 12.39
N THR A 583 7.85 -1.91 13.34
CA THR A 583 8.24 -0.86 14.29
C THR A 583 9.13 -1.40 15.42
N ILE A 584 10.11 -0.62 15.86
CA ILE A 584 10.95 -0.98 17.03
C ILE A 584 10.26 -0.66 18.35
N SER A 585 9.47 0.43 18.39
CA SER A 585 8.80 0.88 19.62
C SER A 585 7.84 -0.18 20.18
N GLU A 586 7.76 -0.28 21.51
CA GLU A 586 6.79 -1.16 22.17
C GLU A 586 5.36 -0.90 21.69
N HIS A 587 4.67 -1.98 21.31
CA HIS A 587 3.29 -1.91 20.84
C HIS A 587 2.34 -1.70 22.02
N LYS A 588 2.15 -0.44 22.43
CA LYS A 588 1.22 -0.09 23.51
C LYS A 588 -0.20 -0.01 22.95
N VAL A 589 -1.08 -0.85 23.49
CA VAL A 589 -2.53 -0.80 23.25
C VAL A 589 -3.28 -0.45 24.53
N GLY A 590 -4.31 0.37 24.40
CA GLY A 590 -5.20 0.74 25.49
C GLY A 590 -6.65 0.63 25.03
N ARG A 591 -7.60 0.88 25.95
CA ARG A 591 -9.04 0.87 25.63
C ARG A 591 -9.43 1.88 24.55
N ASP A 592 -8.68 2.97 24.42
CA ASP A 592 -8.89 4.01 23.41
C ASP A 592 -8.14 3.74 22.09
N SER A 593 -7.44 2.60 21.97
CA SER A 593 -6.77 2.24 20.72
C SER A 593 -7.79 1.85 19.65
N PRO A 594 -7.52 2.15 18.36
CA PRO A 594 -8.36 1.70 17.27
C PRO A 594 -8.54 0.18 17.30
N VAL A 595 -9.75 -0.29 17.00
CA VAL A 595 -10.10 -1.71 17.14
C VAL A 595 -9.25 -2.58 16.22
N ASN A 596 -8.96 -2.12 15.01
CA ASN A 596 -8.05 -2.79 14.08
C ASN A 596 -6.67 -3.06 14.69
N LYS A 597 -6.18 -2.16 15.56
CA LYS A 597 -4.92 -2.32 16.29
C LYS A 597 -5.03 -3.33 17.45
N LEU A 598 -6.20 -3.40 18.08
CA LEU A 598 -6.48 -4.37 19.15
C LEU A 598 -6.55 -5.81 18.61
N LEU A 599 -7.13 -6.02 17.43
CA LEU A 599 -7.35 -7.35 16.85
C LEU A 599 -6.06 -8.17 16.74
N TYR A 600 -4.95 -7.56 16.35
CA TYR A 600 -3.66 -8.23 16.16
C TYR A 600 -2.62 -7.94 17.25
N ALA A 601 -3.02 -7.33 18.37
CA ALA A 601 -2.10 -6.89 19.41
C ALA A 601 -1.28 -8.04 20.02
N ARG A 602 -1.85 -9.25 20.07
CA ARG A 602 -1.19 -10.45 20.63
C ARG A 602 -0.16 -11.04 19.67
N GLU A 603 -0.39 -10.94 18.37
CA GLU A 603 0.47 -11.52 17.32
C GLU A 603 1.64 -10.61 16.95
N ILE A 604 1.47 -9.28 17.07
CA ILE A 604 2.50 -8.30 16.71
C ILE A 604 3.87 -8.58 17.35
N PRO A 605 4.00 -8.91 18.65
CA PRO A 605 5.30 -9.26 19.23
C PRO A 605 5.98 -10.45 18.55
N ARG A 606 5.21 -11.46 18.12
CA ARG A 606 5.75 -12.61 17.35
C ARG A 606 6.22 -12.16 15.98
N TYR A 607 5.44 -11.34 15.28
CA TYR A 607 5.84 -10.81 13.97
C TYR A 607 7.06 -9.87 14.05
N LYS A 608 7.19 -9.07 15.11
CA LYS A 608 8.40 -8.27 15.38
C LYS A 608 9.65 -9.15 15.47
N GLN A 609 9.56 -10.26 16.20
CA GLN A 609 10.66 -11.23 16.27
C GLN A 609 10.98 -11.85 14.89
N MET A 610 9.98 -12.05 14.03
CA MET A 610 10.22 -12.51 12.65
C MET A 610 10.99 -11.47 11.83
N VAL A 611 10.64 -10.18 11.94
CA VAL A 611 11.37 -9.09 11.27
C VAL A 611 12.80 -8.97 11.78
N GLU A 612 12.99 -9.02 13.11
CA GLU A 612 14.33 -8.98 13.72
C GLU A 612 15.21 -10.15 13.26
N ARG A 613 14.65 -11.37 13.21
CA ARG A 613 15.35 -12.55 12.67
C ARG A 613 15.67 -12.39 11.20
N TYR A 614 14.71 -11.95 10.38
CA TYR A 614 14.91 -11.71 8.95
C TYR A 614 16.11 -10.79 8.68
N TYR A 615 16.21 -9.67 9.41
CA TYR A 615 17.35 -8.76 9.27
C TYR A 615 18.66 -9.34 9.81
N SER A 616 18.62 -10.08 10.92
CA SER A 616 19.79 -10.77 11.46
C SER A 616 20.34 -11.81 10.49
N ASP A 617 19.47 -12.63 9.91
CA ASP A 617 19.83 -13.72 9.01
C ASP A 617 20.42 -13.19 7.69
N ILE A 618 19.85 -12.11 7.12
CA ILE A 618 20.42 -11.44 5.94
C ILE A 618 21.78 -10.81 6.25
N ARG A 619 21.95 -10.26 7.45
CA ARG A 619 23.25 -9.69 7.85
C ARG A 619 24.32 -10.77 8.01
N GLN A 620 23.95 -11.95 8.50
CA GLN A 620 24.85 -13.08 8.70
C GLN A 620 25.16 -13.87 7.42
N SER A 621 24.36 -13.71 6.36
CA SER A 621 24.62 -14.36 5.08
C SER A 621 25.88 -13.77 4.40
N SER A 622 26.48 -14.55 3.51
CA SER A 622 27.64 -14.10 2.72
C SER A 622 27.37 -12.76 2.03
N PRO A 623 28.33 -11.81 2.03
CA PRO A 623 28.18 -10.53 1.34
C PRO A 623 27.77 -10.73 -0.11
N ALA A 624 26.87 -9.90 -0.62
CA ALA A 624 26.49 -9.98 -2.03
C ALA A 624 27.68 -9.66 -2.93
N SER A 625 28.05 -10.58 -3.82
CA SER A 625 29.08 -10.31 -4.82
C SER A 625 28.54 -9.36 -5.88
N TYR A 626 29.30 -8.30 -6.20
CA TYR A 626 29.02 -7.42 -7.33
C TYR A 626 28.85 -8.18 -8.64
N GLN A 627 29.63 -9.25 -8.85
CA GLN A 627 29.56 -10.08 -10.04
C GLN A 627 28.26 -10.88 -10.11
N GLU A 628 27.81 -11.45 -8.97
CA GLU A 628 26.55 -12.19 -8.89
C GLU A 628 25.35 -11.27 -9.12
N MET A 629 25.37 -10.09 -8.51
CA MET A 629 24.32 -9.08 -8.71
C MET A 629 24.25 -8.65 -10.17
N ASN A 630 25.39 -8.32 -10.80
CA ASN A 630 25.42 -7.93 -12.21
C ASN A 630 24.96 -9.07 -13.12
N SER A 631 25.35 -10.31 -12.84
CA SER A 631 24.86 -11.48 -13.58
C SER A 631 23.33 -11.59 -13.51
N ALA A 632 22.74 -11.42 -12.32
CA ALA A 632 21.29 -11.45 -12.15
C ALA A 632 20.60 -10.28 -12.88
N LEU A 633 21.19 -9.09 -12.87
CA LEU A 633 20.67 -7.91 -13.58
C LEU A 633 20.77 -8.07 -15.10
N ALA A 634 21.84 -8.68 -15.62
CA ALA A 634 22.01 -8.97 -17.04
C ALA A 634 20.97 -9.98 -17.53
N GLU A 635 20.69 -11.02 -16.73
CA GLU A 635 19.65 -12.00 -17.02
C GLU A 635 18.25 -11.33 -17.07
N LEU A 636 17.91 -10.50 -16.08
CA LEU A 636 16.66 -9.74 -16.06
C LEU A 636 16.55 -8.78 -17.24
N SER A 637 17.65 -8.11 -17.62
CA SER A 637 17.68 -7.20 -18.76
C SER A 637 17.44 -7.96 -20.08
N GLY A 638 18.00 -9.16 -20.22
CA GLY A 638 17.81 -10.01 -21.39
C GLY A 638 16.40 -10.57 -21.52
N ASN A 639 15.83 -11.05 -20.41
CA ASN A 639 14.53 -11.73 -20.38
C ASN A 639 13.33 -10.82 -20.71
N TYR A 640 13.48 -9.50 -20.51
CA TYR A 640 12.35 -8.55 -20.55
C TYR A 640 12.56 -7.36 -21.50
N THR A 641 13.41 -7.50 -22.51
CA THR A 641 13.67 -6.43 -23.50
C THR A 641 12.39 -6.01 -24.23
N SER A 642 11.84 -4.87 -23.84
CA SER A 642 10.65 -4.25 -24.45
C SER A 642 11.04 -3.03 -25.29
N ALA A 643 11.65 -3.29 -26.46
CA ALA A 643 12.10 -2.26 -27.39
C ALA A 643 11.07 -1.15 -27.78
N PRO A 644 9.75 -1.41 -27.97
CA PRO A 644 8.82 -0.36 -28.41
C PRO A 644 8.55 0.72 -27.34
N HIS A 645 8.43 0.32 -26.08
CA HIS A 645 8.15 1.23 -24.95
C HIS A 645 9.29 2.17 -24.64
N CYS A 646 10.52 1.80 -25.02
CA CYS A 646 11.69 2.63 -24.79
C CYS A 646 11.62 3.93 -25.60
N LEU A 647 11.15 3.90 -26.86
CA LEU A 647 11.04 5.12 -27.67
C LEU A 647 9.95 6.07 -27.18
N GLU A 648 8.78 5.54 -26.81
CA GLU A 648 7.69 6.34 -26.26
C GLU A 648 8.08 6.94 -24.90
N ALA A 649 8.76 6.17 -24.05
CA ALA A 649 9.29 6.68 -22.79
C ALA A 649 10.36 7.76 -22.98
N LEU A 650 11.22 7.62 -24.00
CA LEU A 650 12.22 8.63 -24.35
C LEU A 650 11.58 9.92 -24.88
N GLN A 651 10.49 9.81 -25.63
CA GLN A 651 9.73 10.97 -26.12
C GLN A 651 9.11 11.75 -24.96
N GLU A 652 8.42 11.06 -24.04
CA GLU A 652 7.85 11.72 -22.86
C GLU A 652 8.94 12.28 -21.94
N LEU A 653 10.06 11.57 -21.79
CA LEU A 653 11.21 12.07 -21.05
C LEU A 653 11.78 13.35 -21.71
N TYR A 654 11.85 13.40 -23.04
CA TYR A 654 12.24 14.60 -23.77
C TYR A 654 11.29 15.77 -23.50
N ASN A 655 9.98 15.54 -23.46
CA ASN A 655 9.00 16.59 -23.15
C ASN A 655 9.30 17.25 -21.78
N HIS A 656 9.68 16.44 -20.78
CA HIS A 656 10.11 16.95 -19.48
C HIS A 656 11.46 17.68 -19.54
N ILE A 657 12.44 17.17 -20.30
CA ILE A 657 13.73 17.83 -20.51
C ILE A 657 13.54 19.19 -21.18
N HIS A 658 12.71 19.25 -22.23
CA HIS A 658 12.43 20.46 -22.98
C HIS A 658 11.78 21.54 -22.11
N ARG A 659 10.90 21.15 -21.17
CA ARG A 659 10.28 22.09 -20.23
C ARG A 659 11.29 22.82 -19.32
N TYR A 660 12.42 22.18 -19.02
CA TYR A 660 13.47 22.70 -18.15
C TYR A 660 14.80 22.89 -18.91
N TYR A 661 14.71 23.10 -20.22
CA TYR A 661 15.84 23.05 -21.13
C TYR A 661 16.95 24.04 -20.75
N ASP A 662 16.59 25.30 -20.51
CA ASP A 662 17.55 26.36 -20.18
C ASP A 662 18.30 26.07 -18.88
N GLN A 663 17.59 25.56 -17.85
CA GLN A 663 18.19 25.20 -16.57
C GLN A 663 19.18 24.05 -16.73
N ILE A 664 18.83 23.04 -17.55
CA ILE A 664 19.69 21.89 -17.83
C ILE A 664 20.94 22.31 -18.62
N ILE A 665 20.79 23.16 -19.63
CA ILE A 665 21.93 23.67 -20.41
C ILE A 665 22.87 24.47 -19.50
N ASN A 666 22.34 25.38 -18.67
CA ASN A 666 23.15 26.16 -17.74
C ASN A 666 23.92 25.25 -16.76
N ALA A 667 23.27 24.24 -16.19
CA ALA A 667 23.93 23.29 -15.28
C ALA A 667 25.04 22.47 -15.99
N LEU A 668 24.86 22.11 -17.26
CA LEU A 668 25.87 21.42 -18.07
C LEU A 668 27.02 22.34 -18.50
N GLU A 669 26.77 23.63 -18.64
CA GLU A 669 27.79 24.64 -18.95
C GLU A 669 28.57 25.07 -17.71
N GLU A 670 27.99 25.01 -16.51
CA GLU A 670 28.71 25.34 -15.27
C GLU A 670 29.74 24.26 -14.88
N ASP A 671 29.50 22.99 -15.22
CA ASP A 671 30.42 21.90 -14.90
C ASP A 671 31.56 21.76 -15.95
N PRO A 672 32.84 21.96 -15.56
CA PRO A 672 33.97 21.87 -16.48
C PRO A 672 34.17 20.48 -17.08
N VAL A 673 33.71 19.41 -16.44
CA VAL A 673 33.78 18.06 -17.02
C VAL A 673 32.72 17.89 -18.10
N SER A 674 31.51 18.38 -17.86
CA SER A 674 30.41 18.41 -18.84
C SER A 674 30.76 19.23 -20.08
N GLN A 675 31.42 20.38 -19.91
CA GLN A 675 31.95 21.18 -21.03
C GLN A 675 32.95 20.40 -21.89
N LYS A 676 33.93 19.72 -21.27
CA LYS A 676 34.92 18.90 -22.00
C LYS A 676 34.28 17.78 -22.81
N MET A 677 33.18 17.21 -22.31
CA MET A 677 32.42 16.16 -23.00
C MET A 677 31.40 16.71 -24.00
N GLN A 678 31.28 18.04 -24.13
CA GLN A 678 30.36 18.74 -25.03
C GLN A 678 28.89 18.31 -24.83
N LEU A 679 28.48 18.03 -23.59
CA LEU A 679 27.14 17.48 -23.29
C LEU A 679 26.01 18.45 -23.67
N ALA A 680 26.20 19.76 -23.40
CA ALA A 680 25.23 20.80 -23.78
C ALA A 680 25.02 20.86 -25.30
N CYS A 681 26.11 20.83 -26.09
CA CYS A 681 26.04 20.83 -27.56
C CYS A 681 25.33 19.58 -28.10
N ARG A 682 25.55 18.40 -27.49
CA ARG A 682 24.83 17.18 -27.86
C ARG A 682 23.33 17.28 -27.57
N LEU A 683 22.94 17.88 -26.43
CA LEU A 683 21.54 18.10 -26.11
C LEU A 683 20.88 19.11 -27.08
N GLN A 684 21.60 20.15 -27.49
CA GLN A 684 21.16 21.08 -28.54
C GLN A 684 20.92 20.39 -29.89
N GLN A 685 21.81 19.49 -30.30
CA GLN A 685 21.63 18.69 -31.51
C GLN A 685 20.41 17.78 -31.44
N ILE A 686 20.18 17.13 -30.29
CA ILE A 686 18.99 16.31 -30.05
C ILE A 686 17.73 17.17 -30.17
N ALA A 687 17.71 18.36 -29.55
CA ALA A 687 16.56 19.24 -29.60
C ALA A 687 16.24 19.69 -31.03
N ALA A 688 17.25 20.02 -31.83
CA ALA A 688 17.06 20.37 -33.25
C ALA A 688 16.44 19.22 -34.05
N LEU A 689 16.88 17.97 -33.81
CA LEU A 689 16.36 16.78 -34.48
C LEU A 689 14.93 16.42 -34.06
N VAL A 690 14.60 16.55 -32.77
CA VAL A 690 13.27 16.20 -32.24
C VAL A 690 12.24 17.29 -32.53
N GLU A 691 12.62 18.57 -32.51
CA GLU A 691 11.71 19.70 -32.79
C GLU A 691 11.60 20.02 -34.29
N ASN A 692 12.36 19.32 -35.15
CA ASN A 692 12.43 19.56 -36.59
C ASN A 692 12.73 21.04 -36.93
N LYS A 693 13.55 21.71 -36.11
CA LYS A 693 14.09 23.02 -36.44
C LYS A 693 15.20 22.79 -37.45
N VAL A 694 14.92 23.04 -38.73
CA VAL A 694 15.96 23.19 -39.75
C VAL A 694 16.87 24.31 -39.24
N THR A 695 18.03 23.92 -38.71
CA THR A 695 19.11 24.88 -38.48
C THR A 695 19.58 25.32 -39.86
N ASP A 696 19.06 26.45 -40.31
CA ASP A 696 19.71 27.24 -41.36
C ASP A 696 21.05 27.71 -40.79
N LEU A 697 22.07 26.84 -40.97
CA LEU A 697 23.48 27.12 -40.73
C LEU A 697 24.08 27.78 -41.97
#